data_AF-G0A921-F1
#
_entry.id   AF-G0A921-F1
#
_cell.length_a   1.000
_cell.length_b   1.000
_cell.length_c   1.000
_cell.angle_alpha   90.00
_cell.angle_beta   90.00
_cell.angle_gamma   90.00
#
_symmetry.space_group_name_H-M   'P 1'
#
loop_
_entity.id
_entity.type
_entity.pdbx_description
1 polymer ?
#
loop_
_entity_poly.entity_id
_entity_poly.type
_entity_poly.pdbx_seq_one_letter_code
_entity_poly.pdbx_strand_id
1 'polypeptide(L)'
;MTALAGQSPLRPGTALASRHASMKSRAGLIGAALLLLIVVTAAVRLAPGVQQWLAASAQGGDAATLSRILLFDLSAPRVLAALVAGGCLGVAGALFQALTRNPLASPDLLGITGGAQLGLLAAMVVPALAGAASVPLLFGCGLAAAVCVVAAAGWRATPLRLVLAGSVCMLLFSAVATLVLAFFEQSIAGAALWASGSLYQPGADGLKLAMAWLVLPLIALPFVVRPLNPFVLGDEAAAAAGVRIDATRIAAMVVAVGFASVAVSIAGPLSYVGLIAPNLLRQLRGAKASKLGALVPLSALVGGALVLVTDSAVLALDLDATLSTGVAIALVGTPLMLAMIRSGIVWSGAMAAGQERPMSDAGTRAVRMLTALPWPLIAAGLLLAGCALLFAGASLGAKLIGPAGWIAALEGRDEVTRMLLDLRLPRLLCALLAGALLAASGVLMQSIVRNPLAGPEVLGVTQGAGLATFIALILWPFAAHSTLAVAALAGGAATLLLTLLLNRRHRYAPMAVALTGLVLGTLWTTLSQWLITQQSVQPARFVVWLVGGTYGRSWGEVATLLPWCLLALPVLALLARPLDLLSLGDDQAAALGLPIAVLRPLVLTVATLAACAAVAAVGPVSFIGLMAPHLALMLGARTHRSRLWLAAACGALLLVLADVAARTLLAPREIPAGVLTAMIGAPYLLILLIAQARREKRGGR
;
A
#
# COMPACT_ATOMS: atom_id res chain seq x y z
N MET A 1 7.46 85.62 -8.21
CA MET A 1 7.52 84.31 -7.53
C MET A 1 6.51 83.40 -8.24
N THR A 2 6.96 82.69 -9.29
CA THR A 2 7.21 81.22 -9.33
C THR A 2 5.92 80.41 -9.47
N ALA A 3 5.71 79.46 -10.37
CA ALA A 3 6.35 78.98 -11.59
C ALA A 3 5.37 77.94 -12.17
N LEU A 4 5.22 77.88 -13.49
CA LEU A 4 4.49 76.83 -14.22
C LEU A 4 5.37 75.56 -14.32
N ALA A 5 4.83 74.39 -13.95
CA ALA A 5 5.33 73.05 -14.30
C ALA A 5 4.12 72.08 -14.20
N GLY A 6 3.68 71.35 -15.21
CA GLY A 6 4.46 70.39 -16.00
C GLY A 6 4.01 68.97 -15.62
N GLN A 7 2.76 68.59 -15.92
CA GLN A 7 2.29 67.21 -15.74
C GLN A 7 2.73 66.34 -16.93
N SER A 8 3.57 65.35 -16.66
CA SER A 8 3.94 64.30 -17.62
C SER A 8 2.92 63.15 -17.56
N PRO A 9 2.64 62.47 -18.69
CA PRO A 9 1.76 61.31 -18.68
C PRO A 9 2.53 60.07 -18.21
N LEU A 10 2.05 59.44 -17.13
CA LEU A 10 2.51 58.14 -16.66
C LEU A 10 2.26 57.09 -17.75
N ARG A 11 3.32 56.57 -18.35
CA ARG A 11 3.30 55.39 -19.23
C ARG A 11 2.94 54.13 -18.40
N PRO A 12 1.85 53.40 -18.69
CA PRO A 12 1.67 52.05 -18.17
C PRO A 12 2.30 51.07 -19.18
N GLY A 13 3.32 50.29 -18.80
CA GLY A 13 3.79 49.26 -19.74
C GLY A 13 4.96 48.35 -19.37
N THR A 14 5.90 48.74 -18.49
CA THR A 14 7.18 48.01 -18.41
C THR A 14 7.36 47.12 -17.17
N ALA A 15 6.62 47.35 -16.10
CA ALA A 15 6.78 46.58 -14.84
C ALA A 15 6.09 45.19 -14.85
N LEU A 16 5.07 44.98 -15.68
CA LEU A 16 4.37 43.68 -15.79
C LEU A 16 5.08 42.70 -16.73
N ALA A 17 5.85 43.20 -17.70
CA ALA A 17 6.63 42.40 -18.64
C ALA A 17 7.90 41.82 -18.00
N SER A 18 8.58 42.58 -17.12
CA SER A 18 9.82 42.14 -16.47
C SER A 18 9.61 41.01 -15.44
N ARG A 19 8.47 41.00 -14.74
CA ARG A 19 8.07 39.87 -13.87
C ARG A 19 7.70 38.60 -14.65
N HIS A 20 7.23 38.72 -15.89
CA HIS A 20 6.95 37.56 -16.76
C HIS A 20 8.22 36.96 -17.38
N ALA A 21 9.22 37.79 -17.70
CA ALA A 21 10.52 37.36 -18.24
C ALA A 21 11.42 36.70 -17.17
N SER A 22 11.48 37.27 -15.95
CA SER A 22 12.31 36.76 -14.84
C SER A 22 11.93 35.34 -14.37
N MET A 23 10.67 34.91 -14.56
CA MET A 23 10.18 33.62 -14.02
C MET A 23 10.02 32.50 -15.03
N LYS A 24 9.97 32.76 -16.36
CA LYS A 24 10.25 31.72 -17.37
C LYS A 24 11.65 31.12 -17.17
N SER A 25 12.59 31.94 -16.68
CA SER A 25 13.97 31.57 -16.37
C SER A 25 14.08 30.44 -15.33
N ARG A 26 13.25 30.41 -14.27
CA ARG A 26 13.40 29.40 -13.20
C ARG A 26 13.07 27.97 -13.62
N ALA A 27 12.08 27.78 -14.50
CA ALA A 27 11.72 26.44 -14.99
C ALA A 27 12.77 25.88 -15.94
N GLY A 28 13.28 26.74 -16.84
CA GLY A 28 14.40 26.41 -17.71
C GLY A 28 15.66 26.12 -16.91
N LEU A 29 15.93 26.88 -15.85
CA LEU A 29 17.10 26.69 -14.98
C LEU A 29 17.03 25.39 -14.17
N ILE A 30 15.87 25.07 -13.59
CA ILE A 30 15.67 23.76 -12.92
C ILE A 30 15.81 22.63 -13.93
N GLY A 31 15.20 22.75 -15.12
CA GLY A 31 15.32 21.75 -16.18
C GLY A 31 16.77 21.56 -16.63
N ALA A 32 17.51 22.65 -16.85
CA ALA A 32 18.92 22.63 -17.21
C ALA A 32 19.80 22.03 -16.11
N ALA A 33 19.53 22.36 -14.84
CA ALA A 33 20.25 21.77 -13.71
C ALA A 33 19.99 20.26 -13.57
N LEU A 34 18.75 19.81 -13.77
CA LEU A 34 18.40 18.39 -13.77
C LEU A 34 19.04 17.66 -14.96
N LEU A 35 19.03 18.26 -16.15
CA LEU A 35 19.69 17.70 -17.33
C LEU A 35 21.21 17.60 -17.12
N LEU A 36 21.82 18.65 -16.56
CA LEU A 36 23.24 18.64 -16.21
C LEU A 36 23.54 17.52 -15.21
N LEU A 37 22.74 17.39 -14.15
CA LEU A 37 22.88 16.32 -13.16
C LEU A 37 22.78 14.93 -13.81
N ILE A 38 21.79 14.72 -14.69
CA ILE A 38 21.60 13.45 -15.42
C ILE A 38 22.81 13.17 -16.33
N VAL A 39 23.25 14.16 -17.11
CA VAL A 39 24.38 13.98 -18.05
C VAL A 39 25.67 13.69 -17.28
N VAL A 40 25.95 14.44 -16.21
CA VAL A 40 27.14 14.25 -15.38
C VAL A 40 27.13 12.86 -14.73
N THR A 41 26.01 12.45 -14.12
CA THR A 41 25.91 11.14 -13.46
C THR A 41 26.00 9.98 -14.45
N ALA A 42 25.32 10.08 -15.61
CA ALA A 42 25.44 9.10 -16.68
C ALA A 42 26.87 9.01 -17.24
N ALA A 43 27.54 10.15 -17.43
CA ALA A 43 28.93 10.20 -17.89
C ALA A 43 29.89 9.56 -16.89
N VAL A 44 29.77 9.90 -15.60
CA VAL A 44 30.57 9.29 -14.52
C VAL A 44 30.35 7.78 -14.47
N ARG A 45 29.10 7.32 -14.63
CA ARG A 45 28.78 5.90 -14.66
C ARG A 45 29.44 5.20 -15.88
N LEU A 46 29.30 5.77 -17.08
CA LEU A 46 29.73 5.08 -18.31
C LEU A 46 31.24 5.21 -18.57
N ALA A 47 31.90 6.22 -18.01
CA ALA A 47 33.32 6.52 -18.26
C ALA A 47 34.26 5.32 -18.03
N PRO A 48 34.19 4.55 -16.92
CA PRO A 48 35.08 3.40 -16.72
C PRO A 48 34.89 2.32 -17.80
N GLY A 49 33.65 2.01 -18.16
CA GLY A 49 33.35 1.01 -19.20
C GLY A 49 33.79 1.47 -20.59
N VAL A 50 33.64 2.76 -20.90
CA VAL A 50 34.14 3.35 -22.16
C VAL A 50 35.66 3.30 -22.23
N GLN A 51 36.36 3.64 -21.14
CA GLN A 51 37.82 3.58 -21.08
C GLN A 51 38.34 2.15 -21.25
N GLN A 52 37.73 1.17 -20.56
CA GLN A 52 38.08 -0.25 -20.69
C GLN A 52 37.83 -0.77 -22.10
N TRP A 53 36.70 -0.39 -22.71
CA TRP A 53 36.37 -0.77 -24.08
C TRP A 53 37.37 -0.18 -25.09
N LEU A 54 37.72 1.10 -24.98
CA LEU A 54 38.70 1.73 -25.86
C LEU A 54 40.09 1.10 -25.73
N ALA A 55 40.54 0.83 -24.50
CA ALA A 55 41.83 0.18 -24.24
C ALA A 55 41.88 -1.26 -24.77
N ALA A 56 40.82 -2.05 -24.56
CA ALA A 56 40.74 -3.43 -25.02
C ALA A 56 40.53 -3.53 -26.54
N SER A 57 39.78 -2.60 -27.15
CA SER A 57 39.57 -2.56 -28.61
C SER A 57 40.86 -2.31 -29.38
N ALA A 58 41.83 -1.61 -28.77
CA ALA A 58 43.15 -1.40 -29.36
C ALA A 58 44.03 -2.67 -29.35
N GLN A 59 43.75 -3.63 -28.46
CA GLN A 59 44.55 -4.85 -28.28
C GLN A 59 43.91 -6.09 -28.94
N GLY A 60 42.60 -6.05 -29.21
CA GLY A 60 41.85 -7.16 -29.81
C GLY A 60 41.65 -8.34 -28.85
N GLY A 61 40.94 -9.38 -29.32
CA GLY A 61 40.72 -10.61 -28.56
C GLY A 61 39.56 -10.59 -27.56
N ASP A 62 39.52 -11.57 -26.66
CA ASP A 62 38.39 -11.85 -25.76
C ASP A 62 38.08 -10.69 -24.80
N ALA A 63 39.10 -9.94 -24.38
CA ALA A 63 38.94 -8.76 -23.53
C ALA A 63 38.17 -7.62 -24.22
N ALA A 64 38.34 -7.45 -25.53
CA ALA A 64 37.58 -6.48 -26.32
C ALA A 64 36.10 -6.88 -26.43
N THR A 65 35.84 -8.18 -26.58
CA THR A 65 34.47 -8.73 -26.63
C THR A 65 33.77 -8.58 -25.28
N LEU A 66 34.43 -8.94 -24.17
CA LEU A 66 33.87 -8.81 -22.83
C LEU A 66 33.58 -7.33 -22.47
N SER A 67 34.52 -6.42 -22.68
CA SER A 67 34.33 -4.99 -22.40
C SER A 67 33.19 -4.38 -23.22
N ARG A 68 33.01 -4.82 -24.48
CA ARG A 68 31.86 -4.43 -25.32
C ARG A 68 30.53 -4.90 -24.73
N ILE A 69 30.44 -6.16 -24.30
CA ILE A 69 29.22 -6.72 -23.68
C ILE A 69 28.91 -5.98 -22.38
N LEU A 70 29.90 -5.80 -21.50
CA LEU A 70 29.73 -5.09 -20.23
C LEU A 70 29.24 -3.65 -20.43
N LEU A 71 29.74 -2.95 -21.45
CA LEU A 71 29.34 -1.57 -21.74
C LEU A 71 27.96 -1.49 -22.40
N PHE A 72 27.76 -2.20 -23.51
CA PHE A 72 26.59 -2.01 -24.38
C PHE A 72 25.40 -2.91 -24.04
N ASP A 73 25.62 -4.05 -23.38
CA ASP A 73 24.53 -4.98 -23.03
C ASP A 73 24.13 -4.91 -21.55
N LEU A 74 25.01 -4.38 -20.68
CA LEU A 74 24.72 -4.23 -19.24
C LEU A 74 24.70 -2.75 -18.79
N SER A 75 25.81 -2.03 -18.99
CA SER A 75 26.01 -0.71 -18.38
C SER A 75 25.14 0.41 -18.97
N ALA A 76 25.20 0.59 -20.29
CA ALA A 76 24.42 1.61 -20.99
C ALA A 76 22.91 1.32 -20.93
N PRO A 77 22.44 0.08 -21.13
CA PRO A 77 21.03 -0.25 -20.93
C PRO A 77 20.55 0.04 -19.51
N ARG A 78 21.33 -0.23 -18.46
CA ARG A 78 20.93 0.06 -17.07
C ARG A 78 20.75 1.56 -16.81
N VAL A 79 21.63 2.40 -17.32
CA VAL A 79 21.50 3.88 -17.23
C VAL A 79 20.25 4.37 -17.97
N LEU A 80 20.01 3.86 -19.18
CA LEU A 80 18.81 4.21 -19.94
C LEU A 80 17.53 3.69 -19.26
N ALA A 81 17.56 2.47 -18.72
CA ALA A 81 16.46 1.88 -17.97
C ALA A 81 16.10 2.73 -16.74
N ALA A 82 17.09 3.21 -15.99
CA ALA A 82 16.88 4.12 -14.85
C ALA A 82 16.16 5.40 -15.28
N LEU A 83 16.62 6.04 -16.35
CA LEU A 83 16.04 7.28 -16.88
C LEU A 83 14.62 7.08 -17.39
N VAL A 84 14.39 6.02 -18.18
CA VAL A 84 13.09 5.72 -18.77
C VAL A 84 12.09 5.33 -17.70
N ALA A 85 12.42 4.38 -16.81
CA ALA A 85 11.52 3.94 -15.75
C ALA A 85 11.17 5.08 -14.79
N GLY A 86 12.18 5.83 -14.33
CA GLY A 86 11.99 6.99 -13.46
C GLY A 86 11.17 8.09 -14.13
N GLY A 87 11.47 8.38 -15.40
CA GLY A 87 10.74 9.38 -16.18
C GLY A 87 9.27 9.00 -16.39
N CYS A 88 9.00 7.74 -16.73
CA CYS A 88 7.65 7.21 -16.88
C CYS A 88 6.84 7.32 -15.59
N LEU A 89 7.40 6.95 -14.43
CA LEU A 89 6.74 7.09 -13.14
C LEU A 89 6.48 8.56 -12.78
N GLY A 90 7.44 9.45 -13.08
CA GLY A 90 7.27 10.89 -12.91
C GLY A 90 6.12 11.47 -13.74
N VAL A 91 5.99 11.04 -15.00
CA VAL A 91 4.86 11.42 -15.88
C VAL A 91 3.55 10.83 -15.38
N ALA A 92 3.51 9.53 -15.10
CA ALA A 92 2.32 8.84 -14.60
C ALA A 92 1.81 9.52 -13.31
N GLY A 93 2.72 9.79 -12.37
CA GLY A 93 2.44 10.53 -11.14
C GLY A 93 1.84 11.91 -11.39
N ALA A 94 2.45 12.71 -12.28
CA ALA A 94 1.92 14.04 -12.61
C ALA A 94 0.50 13.98 -13.21
N LEU A 95 0.24 12.99 -14.08
CA LEU A 95 -1.09 12.76 -14.66
C LEU A 95 -2.10 12.30 -13.61
N PHE A 96 -1.74 11.35 -12.74
CA PHE A 96 -2.62 10.88 -11.66
C PHE A 96 -2.98 11.99 -10.68
N GLN A 97 -2.01 12.80 -10.26
CA GLN A 97 -2.27 13.93 -9.36
C GLN A 97 -3.16 15.00 -10.01
N ALA A 98 -2.99 15.25 -11.32
CA ALA A 98 -3.86 16.16 -12.05
C ALA A 98 -5.28 15.62 -12.22
N LEU A 99 -5.40 14.35 -12.62
CA LEU A 99 -6.65 13.64 -12.86
C LEU A 99 -7.53 13.60 -11.60
N THR A 100 -6.90 13.29 -10.46
CA THR A 100 -7.58 13.08 -9.18
C THR A 100 -7.67 14.34 -8.35
N ARG A 101 -6.99 15.42 -8.76
CA ARG A 101 -6.80 16.66 -7.97
C ARG A 101 -6.24 16.37 -6.58
N ASN A 102 -5.43 15.32 -6.46
CA ASN A 102 -4.84 14.88 -5.21
C ASN A 102 -3.31 14.82 -5.35
N PRO A 103 -2.53 15.62 -4.61
CA PRO A 103 -1.07 15.54 -4.64
C PRO A 103 -0.54 14.17 -4.16
N LEU A 104 -1.34 13.37 -3.46
CA LEU A 104 -0.95 12.03 -3.02
C LEU A 104 -1.28 10.92 -4.02
N ALA A 105 -1.91 11.24 -5.15
CA ALA A 105 -2.17 10.20 -6.14
C ALA A 105 -0.86 9.79 -6.83
N SER A 106 -0.56 8.50 -6.78
CA SER A 106 0.54 7.89 -7.52
C SER A 106 0.08 6.52 -8.03
N PRO A 107 0.68 6.00 -9.10
CA PRO A 107 0.29 4.69 -9.63
C PRO A 107 0.45 3.57 -8.57
N ASP A 108 1.42 3.70 -7.65
CA ASP A 108 1.63 2.75 -6.56
C ASP A 108 0.50 2.76 -5.53
N LEU A 109 0.09 3.95 -5.09
CA LEU A 109 -0.97 4.08 -4.10
C LEU A 109 -2.35 3.76 -4.66
N LEU A 110 -2.52 3.87 -5.98
CA LEU A 110 -3.74 3.48 -6.68
C LEU A 110 -3.77 1.98 -7.05
N GLY A 111 -2.80 1.18 -6.60
CA GLY A 111 -2.76 -0.27 -6.88
C GLY A 111 -2.51 -0.64 -8.34
N ILE A 112 -2.14 0.33 -9.18
CA ILE A 112 -1.93 0.13 -10.62
C ILE A 112 -0.62 -0.62 -10.87
N THR A 113 0.43 -0.27 -10.13
CA THR A 113 1.71 -1.02 -10.21
C THR A 113 1.58 -2.43 -9.64
N GLY A 114 0.78 -2.64 -8.59
CA GLY A 114 0.43 -3.98 -8.11
C GLY A 114 -0.36 -4.80 -9.14
N GLY A 115 -1.28 -4.18 -9.86
CA GLY A 115 -1.98 -4.80 -10.99
C GLY A 115 -1.01 -5.20 -12.11
N ALA A 116 -0.12 -4.28 -12.53
CA ALA A 116 0.92 -4.60 -13.52
C ALA A 116 1.84 -5.74 -13.04
N GLN A 117 2.24 -5.74 -11.77
CA GLN A 117 3.05 -6.80 -11.17
C GLN A 117 2.37 -8.17 -11.23
N LEU A 118 1.05 -8.26 -11.09
CA LEU A 118 0.34 -9.53 -11.33
C LEU A 118 0.43 -10.00 -12.78
N GLY A 119 0.39 -9.07 -13.74
CA GLY A 119 0.62 -9.39 -15.15
C GLY A 119 2.03 -9.95 -15.37
N LEU A 120 3.03 -9.39 -14.70
CA LEU A 120 4.40 -9.90 -14.72
C LEU A 120 4.48 -11.31 -14.14
N LEU A 121 3.89 -11.54 -12.97
CA LEU A 121 3.86 -12.86 -12.33
C LEU A 121 3.13 -13.89 -13.20
N ALA A 122 2.03 -13.51 -13.85
CA ALA A 122 1.35 -14.37 -14.80
C ALA A 122 2.23 -14.75 -15.99
N ALA A 123 3.01 -13.79 -16.53
CA ALA A 123 3.99 -14.07 -17.59
C ALA A 123 5.15 -14.97 -17.13
N MET A 124 5.56 -14.87 -15.87
CA MET A 124 6.60 -15.75 -15.31
C MET A 124 6.10 -17.18 -15.10
N VAL A 125 4.84 -17.35 -14.69
CA VAL A 125 4.23 -18.66 -14.44
C VAL A 125 3.83 -19.37 -15.74
N VAL A 126 3.41 -18.62 -16.76
CA VAL A 126 2.97 -19.16 -18.05
C VAL A 126 3.98 -18.78 -19.12
N PRO A 127 4.92 -19.68 -19.50
CA PRO A 127 5.97 -19.37 -20.47
C PRO A 127 5.44 -18.89 -21.83
N ALA A 128 4.23 -19.31 -22.23
CA ALA A 128 3.57 -18.85 -23.45
C ALA A 128 3.22 -17.34 -23.46
N LEU A 129 3.18 -16.72 -22.29
CA LEU A 129 2.95 -15.27 -22.12
C LEU A 129 4.27 -14.47 -22.04
N ALA A 130 5.42 -15.13 -22.05
CA ALA A 130 6.73 -14.48 -22.01
C ALA A 130 7.07 -13.79 -23.34
N GLY A 131 7.90 -12.73 -23.28
CA GLY A 131 8.34 -11.98 -24.46
C GLY A 131 7.52 -10.72 -24.76
N ALA A 132 7.18 -10.46 -26.02
CA ALA A 132 6.53 -9.22 -26.45
C ALA A 132 5.12 -8.99 -25.89
N ALA A 133 4.46 -10.06 -25.43
CA ALA A 133 3.18 -9.99 -24.73
C ALA A 133 3.30 -9.46 -23.28
N SER A 134 4.52 -9.38 -22.71
CA SER A 134 4.73 -8.94 -21.32
C SER A 134 4.24 -7.52 -21.07
N VAL A 135 4.72 -6.51 -21.81
CA VAL A 135 4.31 -5.11 -21.61
C VAL A 135 2.79 -4.90 -21.85
N PRO A 136 2.18 -5.46 -22.91
CA PRO A 136 0.73 -5.43 -23.09
C PRO A 136 -0.06 -6.10 -21.95
N LEU A 137 0.43 -7.22 -21.41
CA LEU A 137 -0.20 -7.90 -20.29
C LEU A 137 -0.11 -7.05 -19.02
N LEU A 138 1.06 -6.48 -18.72
CA LEU A 138 1.26 -5.53 -17.62
C LEU A 138 0.35 -4.32 -17.75
N PHE A 139 0.17 -3.81 -18.96
CA PHE A 139 -0.76 -2.73 -19.27
C PHE A 139 -2.22 -3.14 -19.06
N GLY A 140 -2.63 -4.30 -19.55
CA GLY A 140 -3.97 -4.84 -19.36
C GLY A 140 -4.32 -5.05 -17.88
N CYS A 141 -3.42 -5.66 -17.11
CA CYS A 141 -3.62 -5.86 -15.68
C CYS A 141 -3.59 -4.54 -14.90
N GLY A 142 -2.71 -3.61 -15.25
CA GLY A 142 -2.69 -2.25 -14.68
C GLY A 142 -3.97 -1.46 -14.98
N LEU A 143 -4.53 -1.62 -16.19
CA LEU A 143 -5.79 -0.99 -16.57
C LEU A 143 -6.97 -1.61 -15.82
N ALA A 144 -7.00 -2.93 -15.68
CA ALA A 144 -8.01 -3.63 -14.87
C ALA A 144 -7.98 -3.16 -13.40
N ALA A 145 -6.79 -2.95 -12.84
CA ALA A 145 -6.62 -2.36 -11.52
C ALA A 145 -7.19 -0.94 -11.43
N ALA A 146 -6.86 -0.07 -12.39
CA ALA A 146 -7.39 1.29 -12.45
C ALA A 146 -8.92 1.32 -12.57
N VAL A 147 -9.50 0.45 -13.40
CA VAL A 147 -10.96 0.30 -13.54
C VAL A 147 -11.59 -0.16 -12.22
N CYS A 148 -10.96 -1.11 -11.52
CA CYS A 148 -11.42 -1.59 -10.22
C CYS A 148 -11.49 -0.45 -9.19
N VAL A 149 -10.42 0.36 -9.09
CA VAL A 149 -10.37 1.51 -8.18
C VAL A 149 -11.44 2.55 -8.52
N VAL A 150 -11.59 2.90 -9.80
CA VAL A 150 -12.59 3.88 -10.23
C VAL A 150 -14.02 3.36 -10.01
N ALA A 151 -14.27 2.07 -10.22
CA ALA A 151 -15.55 1.45 -9.94
C ALA A 151 -15.89 1.54 -8.45
N ALA A 152 -14.94 1.25 -7.57
CA ALA A 152 -15.12 1.27 -6.11
C ALA A 152 -15.20 2.67 -5.53
N ALA A 153 -14.23 3.54 -5.83
CA ALA A 153 -14.22 4.89 -5.31
C ALA A 153 -15.35 5.75 -5.91
N GLY A 154 -15.62 5.55 -7.20
CA GLY A 154 -16.47 6.42 -7.99
C GLY A 154 -15.67 7.48 -8.75
N TRP A 155 -16.18 7.89 -9.91
CA TRP A 155 -15.49 8.81 -10.82
C TRP A 155 -15.22 10.21 -10.25
N ARG A 156 -16.04 10.67 -9.29
CA ARG A 156 -15.92 11.97 -8.60
C ARG A 156 -15.65 11.79 -7.10
N ALA A 157 -15.03 10.67 -6.74
CA ALA A 157 -14.71 10.37 -5.35
C ALA A 157 -13.81 11.42 -4.72
N THR A 158 -13.89 11.52 -3.39
CA THR A 158 -12.90 12.25 -2.60
C THR A 158 -11.51 11.63 -2.83
N PRO A 159 -10.44 12.45 -2.74
CA PRO A 159 -9.06 11.98 -2.75
C PRO A 159 -8.80 10.79 -1.80
N LEU A 160 -9.41 10.85 -0.61
CA LEU A 160 -9.28 9.83 0.43
C LEU A 160 -9.90 8.48 -0.01
N ARG A 161 -11.14 8.50 -0.50
CA ARG A 161 -11.83 7.28 -0.96
C ARG A 161 -11.10 6.62 -2.13
N LEU A 162 -10.48 7.41 -3.01
CA LEU A 162 -9.67 6.90 -4.12
C LEU A 162 -8.39 6.21 -3.63
N VAL A 163 -7.67 6.81 -2.68
CA VAL A 163 -6.47 6.21 -2.08
C VAL A 163 -6.82 4.94 -1.31
N LEU A 164 -7.95 4.92 -0.59
CA LEU A 164 -8.41 3.73 0.13
C LEU A 164 -8.78 2.58 -0.82
N ALA A 165 -9.59 2.86 -1.86
CA ALA A 165 -9.89 1.86 -2.89
C ALA A 165 -8.61 1.35 -3.56
N GLY A 166 -7.66 2.24 -3.86
CA GLY A 166 -6.32 1.89 -4.37
C GLY A 166 -5.55 0.97 -3.45
N SER A 167 -5.48 1.29 -2.16
CA SER A 167 -4.79 0.48 -1.16
C SER A 167 -5.43 -0.91 -0.99
N VAL A 168 -6.76 -1.00 -1.10
CA VAL A 168 -7.50 -2.27 -1.02
C VAL A 168 -7.22 -3.14 -2.24
N CYS A 169 -7.22 -2.54 -3.44
CA CYS A 169 -6.78 -3.23 -4.65
C CYS A 169 -5.33 -3.69 -4.54
N MET A 170 -4.44 -2.85 -4.01
CA MET A 170 -3.03 -3.21 -3.81
C MET A 170 -2.86 -4.40 -2.87
N LEU A 171 -3.58 -4.42 -1.74
CA LEU A 171 -3.56 -5.56 -0.81
C LEU A 171 -4.14 -6.83 -1.44
N LEU A 172 -5.20 -6.73 -2.25
CA LEU A 172 -5.74 -7.86 -3.02
C LEU A 172 -4.69 -8.43 -3.98
N PHE A 173 -4.07 -7.55 -4.78
CA PHE A 173 -3.09 -7.98 -5.77
C PHE A 173 -1.83 -8.53 -5.12
N SER A 174 -1.39 -7.95 -4.00
CA SER A 174 -0.30 -8.51 -3.19
C SER A 174 -0.67 -9.89 -2.65
N ALA A 175 -1.89 -10.11 -2.16
CA ALA A 175 -2.32 -11.41 -1.66
C ALA A 175 -2.34 -12.48 -2.77
N VAL A 176 -2.85 -12.13 -3.96
CA VAL A 176 -2.82 -13.02 -5.13
C VAL A 176 -1.38 -13.30 -5.57
N ALA A 177 -0.52 -12.27 -5.63
CA ALA A 177 0.89 -12.42 -5.94
C ALA A 177 1.58 -13.38 -4.97
N THR A 178 1.34 -13.22 -3.67
CA THR A 178 1.95 -14.10 -2.68
C THR A 178 1.39 -15.51 -2.72
N LEU A 179 0.10 -15.71 -3.02
CA LEU A 179 -0.45 -17.03 -3.23
C LEU A 179 0.26 -17.75 -4.38
N VAL A 180 0.41 -17.07 -5.51
CA VAL A 180 1.12 -17.61 -6.68
C VAL A 180 2.55 -17.98 -6.30
N LEU A 181 3.28 -17.07 -5.64
CA LEU A 181 4.65 -17.34 -5.20
C LEU A 181 4.75 -18.53 -4.23
N ALA A 182 3.77 -18.70 -3.34
CA ALA A 182 3.74 -19.83 -2.42
C ALA A 182 3.58 -21.20 -3.12
N PHE A 183 3.00 -21.24 -4.33
CA PHE A 183 2.87 -22.48 -5.11
C PHE A 183 4.03 -22.75 -6.08
N PHE A 184 4.76 -21.72 -6.50
CA PHE A 184 5.83 -21.82 -7.49
C PHE A 184 7.21 -21.59 -6.85
N GLU A 185 7.61 -22.49 -5.95
CA GLU A 185 8.84 -22.38 -5.14
C GLU A 185 10.11 -22.12 -5.98
N GLN A 186 10.22 -22.75 -7.15
CA GLN A 186 11.38 -22.61 -8.04
C GLN A 186 11.49 -21.22 -8.70
N SER A 187 10.39 -20.46 -8.78
CA SER A 187 10.36 -19.13 -9.39
C SER A 187 10.43 -17.99 -8.36
N ILE A 188 10.44 -18.30 -7.05
CA ILE A 188 10.38 -17.30 -5.98
C ILE A 188 11.54 -16.32 -6.06
N ALA A 189 12.78 -16.79 -6.26
CA ALA A 189 13.96 -15.90 -6.25
C ALA A 189 13.90 -14.86 -7.38
N GLY A 190 13.63 -15.31 -8.61
CA GLY A 190 13.49 -14.41 -9.76
C GLY A 190 12.32 -13.43 -9.60
N ALA A 191 11.17 -13.93 -9.15
CA ALA A 191 9.98 -13.11 -8.98
C ALA A 191 10.07 -12.15 -7.78
N ALA A 192 10.76 -12.53 -6.71
CA ALA A 192 11.06 -11.66 -5.57
C ALA A 192 12.03 -10.54 -5.96
N LEU A 193 13.06 -10.84 -6.76
CA LEU A 193 13.97 -9.82 -7.28
C LEU A 193 13.22 -8.82 -8.19
N TRP A 194 12.33 -9.30 -9.07
CA TRP A 194 11.45 -8.43 -9.86
C TRP A 194 10.52 -7.59 -8.97
N ALA A 195 9.90 -8.20 -7.95
CA ALA A 195 9.03 -7.52 -7.00
C ALA A 195 9.75 -6.47 -6.15
N SER A 196 11.06 -6.61 -5.94
CA SER A 196 11.90 -5.65 -5.20
C SER A 196 12.34 -4.43 -6.04
N GLY A 197 12.04 -4.45 -7.34
CA GLY A 197 12.34 -3.39 -8.28
C GLY A 197 13.83 -3.31 -8.68
N SER A 198 14.30 -4.21 -9.55
CA SER A 198 15.70 -4.26 -10.01
C SER A 198 15.85 -3.82 -11.47
N LEU A 199 16.86 -2.99 -11.74
CA LEU A 199 17.21 -2.56 -13.11
C LEU A 199 18.08 -3.56 -13.88
N TYR A 200 18.49 -4.67 -13.26
CA TYR A 200 19.41 -5.64 -13.86
C TYR A 200 18.73 -6.58 -14.87
N GLN A 201 17.42 -6.79 -14.74
CA GLN A 201 16.73 -7.95 -15.33
C GLN A 201 16.25 -7.81 -16.79
N PRO A 202 15.89 -6.63 -17.34
CA PRO A 202 15.43 -6.56 -18.74
C PRO A 202 16.51 -6.84 -19.77
N GLY A 203 17.78 -6.59 -19.42
CA GLY A 203 18.87 -6.49 -20.41
C GLY A 203 18.61 -5.43 -21.49
N ALA A 204 19.46 -5.41 -22.52
CA ALA A 204 19.28 -4.51 -23.66
C ALA A 204 17.97 -4.80 -24.43
N ASP A 205 17.60 -6.07 -24.59
CA ASP A 205 16.44 -6.45 -25.42
C ASP A 205 15.10 -6.19 -24.74
N GLY A 206 14.98 -6.45 -23.44
CA GLY A 206 13.79 -6.07 -22.67
C GLY A 206 13.60 -4.55 -22.64
N LEU A 207 14.69 -3.77 -22.56
CA LEU A 207 14.63 -2.31 -22.66
C LEU A 207 14.16 -1.85 -24.05
N LYS A 208 14.70 -2.41 -25.14
CA LYS A 208 14.24 -2.08 -26.51
C LYS A 208 12.74 -2.31 -26.65
N LEU A 209 12.25 -3.43 -26.12
CA LEU A 209 10.82 -3.77 -26.16
C LEU A 209 9.97 -2.77 -25.36
N ALA A 210 10.40 -2.42 -24.14
CA ALA A 210 9.72 -1.42 -23.33
C ALA A 210 9.72 -0.03 -23.99
N MET A 211 10.82 0.36 -24.63
CA MET A 211 10.92 1.62 -25.38
C MET A 211 10.00 1.63 -26.61
N ALA A 212 9.85 0.52 -27.32
CA ALA A 212 8.89 0.43 -28.42
C ALA A 212 7.45 0.68 -27.93
N TRP A 213 7.10 0.11 -26.77
CA TRP A 213 5.78 0.33 -26.14
C TRP A 213 5.62 1.72 -25.52
N LEU A 214 6.70 2.42 -25.19
CA LEU A 214 6.67 3.79 -24.69
C LEU A 214 6.24 4.82 -25.75
N VAL A 215 6.44 4.52 -27.03
CA VAL A 215 6.06 5.41 -28.14
C VAL A 215 4.57 5.74 -28.12
N LEU A 216 3.73 4.73 -27.83
CA LEU A 216 2.27 4.88 -27.83
C LEU A 216 1.75 5.89 -26.77
N PRO A 217 2.08 5.77 -25.47
CA PRO A 217 1.69 6.77 -24.48
C PRO A 217 2.37 8.13 -24.70
N LEU A 218 3.59 8.19 -25.26
CA LEU A 218 4.24 9.47 -25.63
C LEU A 218 3.49 10.22 -26.72
N ILE A 219 3.02 9.53 -27.77
CA ILE A 219 2.20 10.13 -28.82
C ILE A 219 0.86 10.60 -28.26
N ALA A 220 0.24 9.83 -27.36
CA ALA A 220 -1.04 10.17 -26.75
C ALA A 220 -0.94 11.33 -25.72
N LEU A 221 0.24 11.55 -25.11
CA LEU A 221 0.43 12.48 -24.00
C LEU A 221 -0.01 13.93 -24.30
N PRO A 222 0.36 14.57 -25.42
CA PRO A 222 -0.04 15.95 -25.72
C PRO A 222 -1.57 16.13 -25.82
N PHE A 223 -2.29 15.10 -26.26
CA PHE A 223 -3.75 15.11 -26.40
C PHE A 223 -4.47 15.04 -25.06
N VAL A 224 -3.81 14.52 -24.03
CA VAL A 224 -4.35 14.45 -22.66
C VAL A 224 -3.92 15.65 -21.82
N VAL A 225 -2.69 16.14 -22.00
CA VAL A 225 -2.15 17.25 -21.20
C VAL A 225 -2.92 18.55 -21.43
N ARG A 226 -3.34 18.84 -22.67
CA ARG A 226 -4.07 20.09 -22.98
C ARG A 226 -5.45 20.13 -22.29
N PRO A 227 -6.32 19.09 -22.43
CA PRO A 227 -7.64 19.10 -21.81
C PRO A 227 -7.64 18.94 -20.28
N LEU A 228 -6.53 18.50 -19.68
CA LEU A 228 -6.40 18.42 -18.21
C LEU A 228 -6.08 19.76 -17.53
N ASN A 229 -5.55 20.77 -18.25
CA ASN A 229 -5.21 22.06 -17.61
C ASN A 229 -6.41 22.76 -16.93
N PRO A 230 -7.62 22.78 -17.52
CA PRO A 230 -8.79 23.38 -16.90
C PRO A 230 -9.25 22.66 -15.61
N PHE A 231 -8.89 21.39 -15.38
CA PHE A 231 -9.32 20.64 -14.20
C PHE A 231 -8.80 21.24 -12.89
N VAL A 232 -7.72 22.01 -12.94
CA VAL A 232 -7.20 22.75 -11.78
C VAL A 232 -8.22 23.76 -11.25
N LEU A 233 -9.10 24.29 -12.12
CA LEU A 233 -10.16 25.24 -11.77
C LEU A 233 -11.46 24.57 -11.29
N GLY A 234 -11.52 23.24 -11.33
CA GLY A 234 -12.72 22.47 -10.99
C GLY A 234 -13.44 21.88 -12.21
N ASP A 235 -14.33 20.94 -11.94
CA ASP A 235 -15.03 20.17 -12.98
C ASP A 235 -16.00 21.06 -13.78
N GLU A 236 -16.71 21.96 -13.12
CA GLU A 236 -17.65 22.89 -13.78
C GLU A 236 -16.93 23.90 -14.68
N ALA A 237 -15.82 24.47 -14.22
CA ALA A 237 -14.99 25.36 -15.01
C ALA A 237 -14.37 24.65 -16.23
N ALA A 238 -13.96 23.39 -16.07
CA ALA A 238 -13.46 22.57 -17.18
C ALA A 238 -14.55 22.25 -18.20
N ALA A 239 -15.78 21.94 -17.76
CA ALA A 239 -16.92 21.74 -18.66
C ALA A 239 -17.28 23.03 -19.42
N ALA A 240 -17.27 24.19 -18.74
CA ALA A 240 -17.52 25.49 -19.36
C ALA A 240 -16.45 25.85 -20.41
N ALA A 241 -15.21 25.38 -20.23
CA ALA A 241 -14.14 25.51 -21.21
C ALA A 241 -14.24 24.52 -22.40
N GLY A 242 -15.35 23.76 -22.52
CA GLY A 242 -15.61 22.85 -23.62
C GLY A 242 -14.96 21.46 -23.49
N VAL A 243 -14.40 21.12 -22.31
CA VAL A 243 -13.73 19.83 -22.10
C VAL A 243 -14.75 18.74 -21.73
N ARG A 244 -14.71 17.62 -22.46
CA ARG A 244 -15.48 16.41 -22.12
C ARG A 244 -14.83 15.69 -20.93
N ILE A 245 -15.26 16.03 -19.72
CA ILE A 245 -14.65 15.57 -18.45
C ILE A 245 -14.38 14.06 -18.46
N ASP A 246 -15.41 13.24 -18.64
CA ASP A 246 -15.29 11.78 -18.49
C ASP A 246 -14.35 11.16 -19.54
N ALA A 247 -14.44 11.61 -20.79
CA ALA A 247 -13.55 11.15 -21.86
C ALA A 247 -12.09 11.54 -21.60
N THR A 248 -11.84 12.78 -21.15
CA THR A 248 -10.50 13.24 -20.77
C THR A 248 -9.96 12.46 -19.59
N ARG A 249 -10.78 12.13 -18.59
CA ARG A 249 -10.37 11.32 -17.44
C ARG A 249 -9.99 9.89 -17.86
N ILE A 250 -10.79 9.25 -18.72
CA ILE A 250 -10.48 7.92 -19.27
C ILE A 250 -9.17 7.98 -20.05
N ALA A 251 -9.03 8.92 -20.99
CA ALA A 251 -7.83 9.05 -21.79
C ALA A 251 -6.58 9.29 -20.91
N ALA A 252 -6.70 10.16 -19.91
CA ALA A 252 -5.62 10.42 -18.95
C ALA A 252 -5.24 9.19 -18.14
N MET A 253 -6.23 8.45 -17.66
CA MET A 253 -6.03 7.20 -16.93
C MET A 253 -5.26 6.20 -17.80
N VAL A 254 -5.74 5.96 -19.02
CA VAL A 254 -5.14 5.00 -19.97
C VAL A 254 -3.68 5.38 -20.27
N VAL A 255 -3.40 6.65 -20.56
CA VAL A 255 -2.03 7.12 -20.82
C VAL A 255 -1.14 6.99 -19.58
N ALA A 256 -1.65 7.37 -18.40
CA ALA A 256 -0.89 7.26 -17.15
C ALA A 256 -0.58 5.80 -16.76
N VAL A 257 -1.54 4.89 -16.96
CA VAL A 257 -1.33 3.43 -16.82
C VAL A 257 -0.29 2.95 -17.83
N GLY A 258 -0.33 3.42 -19.08
CA GLY A 258 0.67 3.09 -20.10
C GLY A 258 2.10 3.41 -19.65
N PHE A 259 2.33 4.63 -19.16
CA PHE A 259 3.63 5.00 -18.58
C PHE A 259 4.00 4.14 -17.36
N ALA A 260 3.06 3.91 -16.43
CA ALA A 260 3.33 3.07 -15.26
C ALA A 260 3.69 1.63 -15.62
N SER A 261 2.99 1.02 -16.59
CA SER A 261 3.25 -0.35 -17.03
C SER A 261 4.59 -0.50 -17.76
N VAL A 262 5.00 0.49 -18.56
CA VAL A 262 6.35 0.52 -19.15
C VAL A 262 7.42 0.65 -18.07
N ALA A 263 7.20 1.47 -17.04
CA ALA A 263 8.14 1.56 -15.93
C ALA A 263 8.27 0.23 -15.18
N VAL A 264 7.13 -0.42 -14.87
CA VAL A 264 7.10 -1.72 -14.18
C VAL A 264 7.73 -2.82 -15.03
N SER A 265 7.60 -2.80 -16.35
CA SER A 265 8.26 -3.80 -17.22
C SER A 265 9.78 -3.65 -17.27
N ILE A 266 10.30 -2.44 -17.00
CA ILE A 266 11.75 -2.18 -17.00
C ILE A 266 12.35 -2.45 -15.62
N ALA A 267 11.76 -1.89 -14.58
CA ALA A 267 12.41 -1.83 -13.28
C ALA A 267 11.65 -2.57 -12.19
N GLY A 268 10.50 -3.20 -12.49
CA GLY A 268 9.55 -3.63 -11.47
C GLY A 268 8.86 -2.44 -10.77
N PRO A 269 8.13 -2.68 -9.68
CA PRO A 269 7.50 -1.62 -8.91
C PRO A 269 8.54 -0.76 -8.19
N LEU A 270 8.68 0.52 -8.57
CA LEU A 270 9.52 1.50 -7.87
C LEU A 270 8.63 2.46 -7.07
N SER A 271 8.65 2.33 -5.76
CA SER A 271 7.81 3.15 -4.87
C SER A 271 8.22 4.62 -4.88
N TYR A 272 7.26 5.51 -4.62
CA TYR A 272 7.44 6.94 -4.35
C TYR A 272 7.86 7.84 -5.52
N VAL A 273 8.46 7.35 -6.60
CA VAL A 273 8.97 8.20 -7.69
C VAL A 273 7.86 9.08 -8.28
N GLY A 274 6.72 8.48 -8.63
CA GLY A 274 5.56 9.21 -9.16
C GLY A 274 4.89 10.14 -8.15
N LEU A 275 5.15 9.96 -6.87
CA LEU A 275 4.64 10.85 -5.83
C LEU A 275 5.59 12.02 -5.57
N ILE A 276 6.89 11.76 -5.49
CA ILE A 276 7.93 12.74 -5.17
C ILE A 276 8.12 13.72 -6.32
N ALA A 277 8.30 13.23 -7.54
CA ALA A 277 8.73 14.06 -8.67
C ALA A 277 7.83 15.28 -8.93
N PRO A 278 6.51 15.12 -9.14
CA PRO A 278 5.62 16.27 -9.35
C PRO A 278 5.46 17.15 -8.11
N ASN A 279 5.49 16.60 -6.89
CA ASN A 279 5.27 17.40 -5.70
C ASN A 279 6.52 18.22 -5.31
N LEU A 280 7.72 17.69 -5.50
CA LEU A 280 8.97 18.42 -5.32
C LEU A 280 9.03 19.64 -6.26
N LEU A 281 8.59 19.48 -7.51
CA LEU A 281 8.50 20.58 -8.47
C LEU A 281 7.47 21.64 -8.07
N ARG A 282 6.32 21.23 -7.53
CA ARG A 282 5.32 22.17 -7.00
C ARG A 282 5.88 22.99 -5.84
N GLN A 283 6.70 22.37 -4.98
CA GLN A 283 7.38 23.06 -3.87
C GLN A 283 8.40 24.09 -4.37
N LEU A 284 9.23 23.72 -5.34
CA LEU A 284 10.28 24.60 -5.89
C LEU A 284 9.73 25.75 -6.75
N ARG A 285 8.58 25.57 -7.42
CA ARG A 285 8.04 26.52 -8.41
C ARG A 285 6.75 27.26 -7.99
N GLY A 286 6.08 26.86 -6.91
CA GLY A 286 4.85 27.50 -6.42
C GLY A 286 3.64 27.35 -7.36
N ALA A 287 2.63 28.21 -7.22
CA ALA A 287 1.28 28.05 -7.81
C ALA A 287 1.22 27.94 -9.35
N LYS A 288 2.21 28.47 -10.10
CA LYS A 288 2.30 28.36 -11.58
C LYS A 288 2.94 27.04 -12.07
N ALA A 289 3.43 26.19 -11.17
CA ALA A 289 3.91 24.84 -11.45
C ALA A 289 2.79 23.86 -11.78
N SER A 290 1.54 24.26 -11.58
CA SER A 290 0.33 23.47 -11.85
C SER A 290 0.02 23.29 -13.34
N LYS A 291 0.62 24.10 -14.23
CA LYS A 291 0.46 23.93 -15.68
C LYS A 291 1.09 22.61 -16.12
N LEU A 292 0.27 21.64 -16.52
CA LEU A 292 0.75 20.29 -16.85
C LEU A 292 1.80 20.31 -17.96
N GLY A 293 1.68 21.23 -18.93
CA GLY A 293 2.63 21.32 -20.05
C GLY A 293 4.08 21.54 -19.61
N ALA A 294 4.33 22.17 -18.47
CA ALA A 294 5.68 22.31 -17.91
C ALA A 294 5.95 21.30 -16.78
N LEU A 295 4.91 20.91 -16.02
CA LEU A 295 5.05 19.96 -14.92
C LEU A 295 5.43 18.58 -15.42
N VAL A 296 4.74 18.06 -16.42
CA VAL A 296 4.94 16.69 -16.94
C VAL A 296 6.37 16.43 -17.41
N PRO A 297 6.97 17.23 -18.32
CA PRO A 297 8.34 17.00 -18.76
C PRO A 297 9.37 17.19 -17.63
N LEU A 298 9.17 18.17 -16.74
CA LEU A 298 10.05 18.34 -15.58
C LEU A 298 9.92 17.17 -14.60
N SER A 299 8.71 16.64 -14.38
CA SER A 299 8.50 15.47 -13.53
C SER A 299 9.19 14.24 -14.10
N ALA A 300 9.22 14.11 -15.43
CA ALA A 300 10.00 13.06 -16.09
C ALA A 300 11.50 13.19 -15.78
N LEU A 301 12.04 14.41 -15.88
CA LEU A 301 13.44 14.67 -15.55
C LEU A 301 13.76 14.43 -14.07
N VAL A 302 12.91 14.88 -13.15
CA VAL A 302 13.11 14.63 -11.71
C VAL A 302 13.02 13.13 -11.40
N GLY A 303 12.05 12.42 -11.96
CA GLY A 303 11.91 10.99 -11.78
C GLY A 303 13.11 10.21 -12.32
N GLY A 304 13.56 10.53 -13.55
CA GLY A 304 14.75 9.92 -14.15
C GLY A 304 16.02 10.22 -13.36
N ALA A 305 16.22 11.47 -12.92
CA ALA A 305 17.36 11.87 -12.08
C ALA A 305 17.34 11.15 -10.73
N LEU A 306 16.18 11.04 -10.07
CA LEU A 306 16.04 10.37 -8.78
C LEU A 306 16.45 8.90 -8.89
N VAL A 307 15.94 8.17 -9.89
CA VAL A 307 16.27 6.76 -10.09
C VAL A 307 17.73 6.59 -10.47
N LEU A 308 18.24 7.38 -11.42
CA LEU A 308 19.63 7.28 -11.89
C LEU A 308 20.65 7.58 -10.79
N VAL A 309 20.47 8.67 -10.04
CA VAL A 309 21.35 9.05 -8.94
C VAL A 309 21.34 7.98 -7.85
N THR A 310 20.15 7.49 -7.50
CA THR A 310 20.02 6.46 -6.47
C THR A 310 20.68 5.15 -6.90
N ASP A 311 20.43 4.67 -8.12
CA ASP A 311 21.08 3.45 -8.66
C ASP A 311 22.60 3.60 -8.74
N SER A 312 23.07 4.78 -9.17
CA SER A 312 24.50 5.08 -9.25
C SER A 312 25.15 5.10 -7.87
N ALA A 313 24.45 5.59 -6.85
CA ALA A 313 24.94 5.57 -5.47
C ALA A 313 25.03 4.14 -4.90
N VAL A 314 24.06 3.27 -5.21
CA VAL A 314 24.12 1.84 -4.82
C VAL A 314 25.36 1.17 -5.43
N LEU A 315 25.60 1.41 -6.72
CA LEU A 315 26.77 0.86 -7.42
C LEU A 315 28.09 1.44 -6.89
N ALA A 316 28.16 2.74 -6.64
CA ALA A 316 29.36 3.39 -6.14
C ALA A 316 29.75 2.94 -4.71
N LEU A 317 28.81 2.36 -3.96
CA LEU A 317 29.03 1.80 -2.63
C LEU A 317 29.25 0.27 -2.66
N ASP A 318 29.38 -0.33 -3.84
CA ASP A 318 29.49 -1.79 -4.04
C ASP A 318 28.35 -2.59 -3.37
N LEU A 319 27.15 -2.00 -3.33
CA LEU A 319 25.97 -2.61 -2.71
C LEU A 319 25.08 -3.34 -3.71
N ASP A 320 25.43 -3.40 -4.99
CA ASP A 320 24.56 -3.90 -6.06
C ASP A 320 24.29 -5.42 -6.01
N ALA A 321 25.18 -6.20 -5.42
CA ALA A 321 24.96 -7.61 -5.16
C ALA A 321 23.88 -7.86 -4.09
N THR A 322 23.64 -6.88 -3.21
CA THR A 322 22.72 -7.02 -2.07
C THR A 322 21.47 -6.17 -2.24
N LEU A 323 21.61 -4.90 -2.61
CA LEU A 323 20.57 -3.89 -2.51
C LEU A 323 19.98 -3.55 -3.88
N SER A 324 18.69 -3.84 -4.08
CA SER A 324 17.99 -3.51 -5.32
C SER A 324 17.72 -2.00 -5.42
N THR A 325 17.65 -1.50 -6.65
CA THR A 325 17.36 -0.07 -6.91
C THR A 325 16.05 0.38 -6.29
N GLY A 326 14.99 -0.45 -6.33
CA GLY A 326 13.69 -0.16 -5.72
C GLY A 326 13.76 -0.02 -4.20
N VAL A 327 14.57 -0.84 -3.54
CA VAL A 327 14.83 -0.73 -2.09
C VAL A 327 15.57 0.55 -1.76
N ALA A 328 16.59 0.91 -2.56
CA ALA A 328 17.31 2.16 -2.41
C ALA A 328 16.39 3.38 -2.54
N ILE A 329 15.51 3.37 -3.54
CA ILE A 329 14.54 4.44 -3.76
C ILE A 329 13.54 4.52 -2.61
N ALA A 330 13.10 3.41 -2.04
CA ALA A 330 12.23 3.45 -0.85
C ALA A 330 12.95 4.07 0.36
N LEU A 331 14.24 3.75 0.57
CA LEU A 331 15.07 4.32 1.64
C LEU A 331 15.28 5.83 1.47
N VAL A 332 15.47 6.32 0.25
CA VAL A 332 15.60 7.76 -0.05
C VAL A 332 14.24 8.47 -0.05
N GLY A 333 13.21 7.82 -0.59
CA GLY A 333 11.88 8.39 -0.79
C GLY A 333 11.07 8.53 0.49
N THR A 334 11.23 7.61 1.44
CA THR A 334 10.54 7.64 2.74
C THR A 334 10.84 8.92 3.53
N PRO A 335 12.10 9.30 3.83
CA PRO A 335 12.39 10.52 4.59
C PRO A 335 11.93 11.78 3.83
N LEU A 336 12.06 11.80 2.50
CA LEU A 336 11.56 12.91 1.70
C LEU A 336 10.04 13.06 1.83
N MET A 337 9.32 11.95 1.73
CA MET A 337 7.87 11.91 1.89
C MET A 337 7.43 12.34 3.30
N LEU A 338 8.12 11.87 4.35
CA LEU A 338 7.86 12.30 5.73
C LEU A 338 8.11 13.81 5.92
N ALA A 339 9.16 14.37 5.29
CA ALA A 339 9.41 15.81 5.30
C ALA A 339 8.30 16.60 4.59
N MET A 340 7.75 16.06 3.51
CA MET A 340 6.62 16.65 2.78
C MET A 340 5.30 16.60 3.55
N ILE A 341 5.05 15.51 4.28
CA ILE A 341 3.89 15.40 5.18
C ILE A 341 4.01 16.41 6.32
N ARG A 342 5.21 16.50 6.93
CA ARG A 342 5.52 17.40 8.05
C ARG A 342 5.37 18.88 7.71
N SER A 343 5.67 19.26 6.47
CA SER A 343 5.59 20.65 6.02
C SER A 343 4.15 21.12 5.71
N GLY A 344 3.13 20.27 5.87
CA GLY A 344 1.73 20.65 5.67
C GLY A 344 1.31 20.80 4.20
N ILE A 345 2.22 20.55 3.26
CA ILE A 345 2.03 20.79 1.82
C ILE A 345 0.97 19.86 1.21
N VAL A 346 0.97 18.62 1.68
CA VAL A 346 0.02 17.56 1.31
C VAL A 346 -1.44 17.88 1.70
N TRP A 347 -1.66 18.86 2.58
CA TRP A 347 -2.91 19.05 3.30
C TRP A 347 -3.88 20.03 2.65
N SER A 348 -3.38 20.91 1.78
CA SER A 348 -4.15 22.02 1.20
C SER A 348 -5.36 21.60 0.36
N GLY A 349 -5.38 20.37 -0.16
CA GLY A 349 -6.54 19.81 -0.88
C GLY A 349 -7.44 18.89 -0.04
N ALA A 350 -6.97 18.37 1.09
CA ALA A 350 -7.69 17.39 1.90
C ALA A 350 -8.64 18.03 2.92
N MET A 351 -8.35 19.26 3.37
CA MET A 351 -9.18 20.01 4.32
C MET A 351 -10.52 20.49 3.73
N ALA A 352 -10.66 20.49 2.40
CA ALA A 352 -11.90 20.82 1.70
C ALA A 352 -12.80 19.59 1.43
N ALA A 353 -12.34 18.38 1.75
CA ALA A 353 -13.16 17.18 1.70
C ALA A 353 -14.09 17.21 2.92
N GLY A 354 -15.30 17.75 2.72
CA GLY A 354 -16.35 17.80 3.72
C GLY A 354 -16.56 16.44 4.38
N GLN A 355 -16.97 16.48 5.65
CA GLN A 355 -17.40 15.32 6.45
C GLN A 355 -18.03 14.25 5.56
N GLU A 356 -17.31 13.15 5.32
CA GLU A 356 -17.92 12.00 4.68
C GLU A 356 -19.05 11.54 5.58
N ARG A 357 -20.26 11.50 5.02
CA ARG A 357 -21.42 10.97 5.75
C ARG A 357 -21.09 9.53 6.16
N PRO A 358 -21.39 9.15 7.41
CA PRO A 358 -21.20 7.77 7.85
C PRO A 358 -21.87 6.81 6.85
N MET A 359 -21.24 5.65 6.61
CA MET A 359 -21.78 4.61 5.73
C MET A 359 -23.26 4.41 6.07
N SER A 360 -24.16 4.80 5.16
CA SER A 360 -25.61 4.72 5.40
C SER A 360 -26.00 3.26 5.58
N ASP A 361 -26.82 2.96 6.59
CA ASP A 361 -27.42 1.67 6.89
C ASP A 361 -27.99 0.99 5.63
N ALA A 362 -27.20 0.14 5.01
CA ALA A 362 -27.63 -0.74 3.95
C ALA A 362 -28.03 -2.09 4.55
N GLY A 363 -29.07 -2.09 5.40
CA GLY A 363 -29.65 -3.33 5.89
C GLY A 363 -30.45 -4.02 4.78
N THR A 364 -30.06 -5.24 4.39
CA THR A 364 -30.94 -6.18 3.68
C THR A 364 -32.13 -6.57 4.57
N ARG A 365 -33.21 -7.16 4.02
CA ARG A 365 -34.36 -7.62 4.83
C ARG A 365 -33.94 -8.55 5.99
N ALA A 366 -32.93 -9.38 5.78
CA ALA A 366 -32.35 -10.26 6.80
C ALA A 366 -31.66 -9.48 7.95
N VAL A 367 -30.94 -8.40 7.63
CA VAL A 367 -30.34 -7.50 8.62
C VAL A 367 -31.42 -6.84 9.49
N ARG A 368 -32.54 -6.43 8.89
CA ARG A 368 -33.63 -5.78 9.62
C ARG A 368 -34.33 -6.72 10.62
N MET A 369 -34.41 -8.02 10.32
CA MET A 369 -34.89 -9.05 11.25
C MET A 369 -33.90 -9.30 12.40
N LEU A 370 -32.60 -9.34 12.11
CA LEU A 370 -31.56 -9.52 13.14
C LEU A 370 -31.45 -8.31 14.09
N THR A 371 -31.66 -7.08 13.59
CA THR A 371 -31.66 -5.87 14.43
C THR A 371 -32.85 -5.78 15.39
N ALA A 372 -33.89 -6.60 15.21
CA ALA A 372 -35.04 -6.66 16.11
C ALA A 372 -34.79 -7.59 17.32
N LEU A 373 -33.73 -8.41 17.28
CA LEU A 373 -33.36 -9.25 18.42
C LEU A 373 -32.65 -8.43 19.50
N PRO A 374 -32.95 -8.68 20.79
CA PRO A 374 -32.20 -8.09 21.89
C PRO A 374 -30.74 -8.59 21.87
N TRP A 375 -29.82 -7.69 22.25
CA TRP A 375 -28.38 -7.96 22.38
C TRP A 375 -27.99 -9.32 23.00
N PRO A 376 -28.61 -9.82 24.09
CA PRO A 376 -28.28 -11.12 24.66
C PRO A 376 -28.49 -12.30 23.70
N LEU A 377 -29.52 -12.25 22.84
CA LEU A 377 -29.76 -13.33 21.87
C LEU A 377 -28.71 -13.32 20.74
N ILE A 378 -28.27 -12.13 20.31
CA ILE A 378 -27.19 -12.00 19.33
C ILE A 378 -25.87 -12.54 19.93
N ALA A 379 -25.58 -12.20 21.18
CA ALA A 379 -24.39 -12.70 21.87
C ALA A 379 -24.43 -14.23 22.05
N ALA A 380 -25.57 -14.79 22.48
CA ALA A 380 -25.75 -16.23 22.59
C ALA A 380 -25.61 -16.94 21.23
N GLY A 381 -26.20 -16.37 20.18
CA GLY A 381 -26.07 -16.91 18.82
C GLY A 381 -24.63 -16.93 18.32
N LEU A 382 -23.85 -15.87 18.60
CA LEU A 382 -22.44 -15.82 18.22
C LEU A 382 -21.56 -16.78 19.04
N LEU A 383 -21.85 -16.96 20.32
CA LEU A 383 -21.17 -17.96 21.14
C LEU A 383 -21.45 -19.38 20.64
N LEU A 384 -22.72 -19.70 20.34
CA LEU A 384 -23.11 -20.98 19.75
C LEU A 384 -22.45 -21.20 18.39
N ALA A 385 -22.44 -20.19 17.54
CA ALA A 385 -21.75 -20.24 16.25
C ALA A 385 -20.24 -20.46 16.43
N GLY A 386 -19.61 -19.82 17.41
CA GLY A 386 -18.21 -20.03 17.77
C GLY A 386 -17.92 -21.45 18.20
N CYS A 387 -18.71 -22.00 19.13
CA CYS A 387 -18.57 -23.38 19.58
C CYS A 387 -18.76 -24.38 18.43
N ALA A 388 -19.81 -24.19 17.62
CA ALA A 388 -20.08 -25.03 16.47
C ALA A 388 -18.95 -24.98 15.44
N LEU A 389 -18.40 -23.78 15.18
CA LEU A 389 -17.30 -23.59 14.24
C LEU A 389 -15.99 -24.16 14.75
N LEU A 390 -15.70 -24.06 16.05
CA LEU A 390 -14.53 -24.72 16.66
C LEU A 390 -14.65 -26.24 16.55
N PHE A 391 -15.82 -26.80 16.86
CA PHE A 391 -16.08 -28.23 16.75
C PHE A 391 -15.96 -28.73 15.30
N ALA A 392 -16.61 -28.03 14.36
CA ALA A 392 -16.53 -28.34 12.94
C ALA A 392 -15.09 -28.17 12.41
N GLY A 393 -14.40 -27.09 12.75
CA GLY A 393 -13.04 -26.81 12.31
C GLY A 393 -11.98 -27.73 12.90
N ALA A 394 -12.21 -28.29 14.08
CA ALA A 394 -11.37 -29.34 14.65
C ALA A 394 -11.64 -30.70 13.98
N SER A 395 -12.88 -30.94 13.58
CA SER A 395 -13.30 -32.16 12.88
C SER A 395 -12.86 -32.20 11.41
N LEU A 396 -12.85 -31.05 10.73
CA LEU A 396 -12.48 -30.87 9.33
C LEU A 396 -10.96 -30.76 9.14
N GLY A 397 -10.45 -31.39 8.08
CA GLY A 397 -9.04 -31.38 7.69
C GLY A 397 -8.73 -32.55 6.75
N ALA A 398 -7.44 -32.84 6.54
CA ALA A 398 -7.01 -33.94 5.65
C ALA A 398 -7.61 -35.31 6.05
N LYS A 399 -7.81 -35.55 7.35
CA LYS A 399 -8.60 -36.66 7.90
C LYS A 399 -9.81 -36.09 8.64
N LEU A 400 -11.02 -36.48 8.22
CA LEU A 400 -12.26 -36.12 8.91
C LEU A 400 -12.37 -36.87 10.24
N ILE A 401 -12.69 -36.16 11.32
CA ILE A 401 -12.92 -36.75 12.64
C ILE A 401 -14.44 -36.77 12.89
N GLY A 402 -15.02 -37.97 12.90
CA GLY A 402 -16.43 -38.15 13.24
C GLY A 402 -16.69 -38.13 14.76
N PRO A 403 -17.97 -38.15 15.20
CA PRO A 403 -18.33 -38.16 16.62
C PRO A 403 -17.71 -39.32 17.41
N ALA A 404 -17.66 -40.51 16.80
CA ALA A 404 -17.00 -41.67 17.39
C ALA A 404 -15.49 -41.46 17.60
N GLY A 405 -14.83 -40.75 16.68
CA GLY A 405 -13.41 -40.40 16.78
C GLY A 405 -13.15 -39.41 17.92
N TRP A 406 -14.04 -38.44 18.14
CA TRP A 406 -13.97 -37.53 19.29
C TRP A 406 -14.05 -38.29 20.62
N ILE A 407 -15.04 -39.18 20.76
CA ILE A 407 -15.21 -39.98 21.98
C ILE A 407 -13.99 -40.88 22.20
N ALA A 408 -13.53 -41.59 21.16
CA ALA A 408 -12.36 -42.44 21.22
C ALA A 408 -11.07 -41.66 21.56
N ALA A 409 -10.91 -40.43 21.06
CA ALA A 409 -9.76 -39.59 21.37
C ALA A 409 -9.79 -39.07 22.82
N LEU A 410 -10.96 -38.69 23.34
CA LEU A 410 -11.13 -38.27 24.72
C LEU A 410 -10.85 -39.42 25.69
N GLU A 411 -11.36 -40.62 25.38
CA GLU A 411 -11.13 -41.83 26.18
C GLU A 411 -9.74 -42.44 26.01
N GLY A 412 -8.94 -41.97 25.03
CA GLY A 412 -7.59 -42.46 24.77
C GLY A 412 -7.49 -43.77 24.01
N ARG A 413 -8.57 -44.15 23.34
CA ARG A 413 -8.65 -45.34 22.47
C ARG A 413 -8.10 -45.09 21.06
N ASP A 414 -7.97 -43.83 20.64
CA ASP A 414 -7.40 -43.44 19.33
C ASP A 414 -6.39 -42.29 19.48
N GLU A 415 -5.11 -42.65 19.58
CA GLU A 415 -3.99 -41.72 19.73
C GLU A 415 -3.80 -40.83 18.50
N VAL A 416 -4.09 -41.34 17.29
CA VAL A 416 -3.95 -40.56 16.05
C VAL A 416 -4.98 -39.44 16.03
N THR A 417 -6.22 -39.74 16.41
CA THR A 417 -7.27 -38.72 16.47
C THR A 417 -7.00 -37.70 17.58
N ARG A 418 -6.47 -38.13 18.74
CA ARG A 418 -6.01 -37.23 19.81
C ARG A 418 -4.88 -36.31 19.33
N MET A 419 -3.86 -36.84 18.67
CA MET A 419 -2.77 -36.05 18.08
C MET A 419 -3.30 -35.01 17.09
N LEU A 420 -4.27 -35.37 16.24
CA LEU A 420 -4.90 -34.42 15.32
C LEU A 420 -5.64 -33.30 16.06
N LEU A 421 -6.35 -33.60 17.15
CA LEU A 421 -7.00 -32.59 17.98
C LEU A 421 -5.99 -31.67 18.66
N ASP A 422 -4.87 -32.22 19.15
CA ASP A 422 -3.78 -31.45 19.76
C ASP A 422 -3.05 -30.52 18.78
N LEU A 423 -3.13 -30.80 17.47
CA LEU A 423 -2.64 -29.91 16.42
C LEU A 423 -3.70 -28.88 15.97
N ARG A 424 -4.99 -29.25 15.96
CA ARG A 424 -6.07 -28.42 15.39
C ARG A 424 -6.70 -27.45 16.37
N LEU A 425 -6.93 -27.87 17.62
CA LEU A 425 -7.57 -27.04 18.65
C LEU A 425 -6.76 -25.79 19.01
N PRO A 426 -5.47 -25.87 19.37
CA PRO A 426 -4.71 -24.67 19.69
C PRO A 426 -4.61 -23.69 18.52
N ARG A 427 -4.51 -24.23 17.29
CA ARG A 427 -4.55 -23.45 16.05
C ARG A 427 -5.84 -22.65 15.88
N LEU A 428 -6.99 -23.29 16.07
CA LEU A 428 -8.30 -22.66 16.01
C LEU A 428 -8.50 -21.62 17.11
N LEU A 429 -8.04 -21.91 18.34
CA LEU A 429 -8.13 -20.97 19.46
C LEU A 429 -7.23 -19.75 19.23
N CYS A 430 -6.01 -19.93 18.70
CA CYS A 430 -5.16 -18.81 18.29
C CYS A 430 -5.85 -17.95 17.21
N ALA A 431 -6.45 -18.58 16.20
CA ALA A 431 -7.23 -17.89 15.17
C ALA A 431 -8.38 -17.06 15.78
N LEU A 432 -9.11 -17.65 16.72
CA LEU A 432 -10.21 -17.00 17.43
C LEU A 432 -9.73 -15.78 18.23
N LEU A 433 -8.71 -15.95 19.07
CA LEU A 433 -8.17 -14.88 19.93
C LEU A 433 -7.54 -13.75 19.11
N ALA A 434 -6.72 -14.08 18.12
CA ALA A 434 -6.11 -13.09 17.23
C ALA A 434 -7.15 -12.34 16.40
N GLY A 435 -8.17 -13.04 15.88
CA GLY A 435 -9.25 -12.44 15.12
C GLY A 435 -10.06 -11.44 15.95
N ALA A 436 -10.32 -11.76 17.22
CA ALA A 436 -10.96 -10.85 18.16
C ALA A 436 -10.13 -9.59 18.43
N LEU A 437 -8.83 -9.73 18.68
CA LEU A 437 -7.92 -8.61 18.91
C LEU A 437 -7.78 -7.70 17.68
N LEU A 438 -7.62 -8.27 16.49
CA LEU A 438 -7.52 -7.51 15.24
C LEU A 438 -8.81 -6.73 14.95
N ALA A 439 -9.96 -7.34 15.15
CA ALA A 439 -11.25 -6.67 14.98
C ALA A 439 -11.46 -5.56 16.02
N ALA A 440 -11.08 -5.80 17.28
CA ALA A 440 -11.20 -4.81 18.35
C ALA A 440 -10.27 -3.61 18.12
N SER A 441 -9.02 -3.86 17.70
CA SER A 441 -8.11 -2.82 17.21
C SER A 441 -8.69 -2.07 16.00
N GLY A 442 -9.36 -2.79 15.09
CA GLY A 442 -10.05 -2.21 13.94
C GLY A 442 -11.11 -1.19 14.34
N VAL A 443 -11.98 -1.54 15.30
CA VAL A 443 -12.99 -0.61 15.84
C VAL A 443 -12.34 0.68 16.34
N LEU A 444 -11.28 0.57 17.16
CA LEU A 444 -10.57 1.74 17.67
C LEU A 444 -9.96 2.59 16.56
N MET A 445 -9.29 1.94 15.60
CA MET A 445 -8.63 2.64 14.51
C MET A 445 -9.64 3.43 13.69
N GLN A 446 -10.77 2.81 13.34
CA GLN A 446 -11.85 3.47 12.61
C GLN A 446 -12.44 4.66 13.39
N SER A 447 -12.55 4.54 14.72
CA SER A 447 -13.06 5.60 15.58
C SER A 447 -12.12 6.80 15.70
N ILE A 448 -10.82 6.58 15.90
CA ILE A 448 -9.83 7.66 16.01
C ILE A 448 -9.60 8.31 14.64
N VAL A 449 -9.40 7.50 13.61
CA VAL A 449 -9.11 7.99 12.26
C VAL A 449 -10.37 8.61 11.63
N ARG A 450 -11.55 8.38 12.21
CA ARG A 450 -12.86 8.79 11.69
C ARG A 450 -13.05 8.31 10.25
N ASN A 451 -12.60 7.09 9.98
CA ASN A 451 -12.64 6.50 8.66
C ASN A 451 -12.99 5.01 8.79
N PRO A 452 -14.14 4.54 8.24
CA PRO A 452 -14.56 3.16 8.35
C PRO A 452 -13.64 2.17 7.63
N LEU A 453 -12.72 2.66 6.78
CA LEU A 453 -11.73 1.86 6.06
C LEU A 453 -10.34 1.90 6.72
N ALA A 454 -10.21 2.49 7.91
CA ALA A 454 -8.95 2.48 8.65
C ALA A 454 -8.80 1.18 9.43
N GLY A 455 -7.72 0.45 9.17
CA GLY A 455 -7.33 -0.76 9.88
C GLY A 455 -5.98 -0.59 10.57
N PRO A 456 -5.61 -1.48 11.50
CA PRO A 456 -4.28 -1.45 12.13
C PRO A 456 -3.14 -1.56 11.09
N GLU A 457 -3.41 -2.14 9.92
CA GLU A 457 -2.45 -2.24 8.82
C GLU A 457 -2.03 -0.87 8.27
N VAL A 458 -2.89 0.15 8.42
CA VAL A 458 -2.64 1.52 7.93
C VAL A 458 -1.54 2.22 8.74
N LEU A 459 -1.27 1.80 9.98
CA LEU A 459 -0.19 2.37 10.80
C LEU A 459 1.20 1.83 10.46
N GLY A 460 1.31 0.83 9.58
CA GLY A 460 2.58 0.16 9.27
C GLY A 460 3.13 -0.72 10.39
N VAL A 461 2.42 -0.84 11.51
CA VAL A 461 2.87 -1.57 12.71
C VAL A 461 2.96 -3.07 12.44
N THR A 462 1.99 -3.62 11.71
CA THR A 462 1.99 -5.03 11.25
C THR A 462 3.25 -5.36 10.45
N GLN A 463 3.71 -4.44 9.60
CA GLN A 463 4.87 -4.59 8.73
C GLN A 463 6.17 -4.41 9.52
N GLY A 464 6.18 -3.50 10.51
CA GLY A 464 7.30 -3.36 11.45
C GLY A 464 7.49 -4.59 12.34
N ALA A 465 6.40 -5.21 12.80
CA ALA A 465 6.42 -6.49 13.50
C ALA A 465 6.91 -7.63 12.58
N GLY A 466 6.45 -7.63 11.32
CA GLY A 466 7.04 -8.33 10.17
C GLY A 466 8.55 -8.35 10.16
N LEU A 467 9.10 -7.16 9.93
CA LEU A 467 10.52 -6.93 9.78
C LEU A 467 11.32 -7.37 11.02
N ALA A 468 10.87 -6.99 12.22
CA ALA A 468 11.60 -7.31 13.44
C ALA A 468 11.66 -8.83 13.68
N THR A 469 10.59 -9.55 13.38
CA THR A 469 10.58 -11.01 13.51
C THR A 469 11.48 -11.66 12.47
N PHE A 470 11.51 -11.12 11.26
CA PHE A 470 12.43 -11.58 10.23
C PHE A 470 13.90 -11.37 10.65
N ILE A 471 14.24 -10.19 11.18
CA ILE A 471 15.59 -9.93 11.74
C ILE A 471 15.92 -10.94 12.85
N ALA A 472 14.98 -11.22 13.75
CA ALA A 472 15.17 -12.19 14.81
C ALA A 472 15.43 -13.61 14.27
N LEU A 473 14.76 -14.02 13.19
CA LEU A 473 14.99 -15.31 12.54
C LEU A 473 16.35 -15.39 11.83
N ILE A 474 16.88 -14.30 11.30
CA ILE A 474 18.25 -14.29 10.75
C ILE A 474 19.26 -14.47 11.88
N LEU A 475 19.13 -13.68 12.95
CA LEU A 475 20.07 -13.71 14.07
C LEU A 475 19.99 -15.03 14.85
N TRP A 476 18.78 -15.58 14.98
CA TRP A 476 18.49 -16.82 15.69
C TRP A 476 17.55 -17.72 14.86
N PRO A 477 18.08 -18.56 13.94
CA PRO A 477 17.27 -19.41 13.06
C PRO A 477 16.36 -20.42 13.78
N PHE A 478 16.73 -20.78 15.01
CA PHE A 478 16.02 -21.69 15.91
C PHE A 478 15.35 -20.96 17.08
N ALA A 479 15.11 -19.66 16.93
CA ALA A 479 14.35 -18.85 17.88
C ALA A 479 13.03 -19.54 18.26
N ALA A 480 12.77 -19.64 19.57
CA ALA A 480 11.49 -20.12 20.09
C ALA A 480 10.36 -19.16 19.71
N HIS A 481 9.12 -19.66 19.65
CA HIS A 481 7.95 -18.84 19.33
C HIS A 481 7.80 -17.61 20.24
N SER A 482 8.23 -17.71 21.51
CA SER A 482 8.23 -16.59 22.45
C SER A 482 9.19 -15.46 22.06
N THR A 483 10.39 -15.79 21.56
CA THR A 483 11.35 -14.75 21.13
C THR A 483 10.89 -14.07 19.85
N LEU A 484 10.26 -14.82 18.94
CA LEU A 484 9.61 -14.27 17.74
C LEU A 484 8.44 -13.35 18.12
N ALA A 485 7.63 -13.75 19.10
CA ALA A 485 6.53 -12.92 19.60
C ALA A 485 7.03 -11.61 20.24
N VAL A 486 8.11 -11.67 21.02
CA VAL A 486 8.75 -10.48 21.60
C VAL A 486 9.34 -9.58 20.51
N ALA A 487 9.99 -10.15 19.50
CA ALA A 487 10.51 -9.39 18.36
C ALA A 487 9.39 -8.68 17.59
N ALA A 488 8.28 -9.36 17.32
CA ALA A 488 7.09 -8.78 16.69
C ALA A 488 6.52 -7.61 17.51
N LEU A 489 6.35 -7.80 18.83
CA LEU A 489 5.89 -6.76 19.75
C LEU A 489 6.83 -5.56 19.76
N ALA A 490 8.15 -5.79 19.81
CA ALA A 490 9.17 -4.74 19.81
C ALA A 490 9.17 -3.94 18.48
N GLY A 491 9.13 -4.63 17.33
CA GLY A 491 9.07 -3.97 16.02
C GLY A 491 7.81 -3.14 15.81
N GLY A 492 6.66 -3.68 16.24
CA GLY A 492 5.39 -2.97 16.21
C GLY A 492 5.38 -1.76 17.15
N ALA A 493 5.90 -1.89 18.38
CA ALA A 493 6.01 -0.80 19.34
C ALA A 493 6.98 0.30 18.87
N ALA A 494 8.12 -0.07 18.27
CA ALA A 494 9.05 0.89 17.67
C ALA A 494 8.38 1.68 16.52
N THR A 495 7.63 0.99 15.66
CA THR A 495 6.88 1.63 14.58
C THR A 495 5.81 2.57 15.11
N LEU A 496 5.06 2.17 16.14
CA LEU A 496 4.10 3.03 16.81
C LEU A 496 4.76 4.28 17.38
N LEU A 497 5.89 4.11 18.08
CA LEU A 497 6.62 5.22 18.69
C LEU A 497 7.07 6.22 17.63
N LEU A 498 7.63 5.74 16.51
CA LEU A 498 8.00 6.58 15.37
C LEU A 498 6.79 7.33 14.82
N THR A 499 5.67 6.65 14.59
CA THR A 499 4.43 7.27 14.13
C THR A 499 3.93 8.35 15.08
N LEU A 500 3.93 8.09 16.39
CA LEU A 500 3.53 9.07 17.40
C LEU A 500 4.48 10.27 17.45
N LEU A 501 5.80 10.04 17.41
CA LEU A 501 6.82 11.10 17.44
C LEU A 501 6.72 12.03 16.22
N LEU A 502 6.56 11.46 15.03
CA LEU A 502 6.44 12.23 13.78
C LEU A 502 5.15 13.06 13.74
N ASN A 503 4.07 12.56 14.36
CA ASN A 503 2.76 13.20 14.33
C ASN A 503 2.43 14.09 15.54
N ARG A 504 3.37 14.26 16.50
CA ARG A 504 3.15 15.15 17.67
C ARG A 504 2.81 16.59 17.25
N ARG A 505 3.50 17.13 16.25
CA ARG A 505 3.30 18.52 15.76
C ARG A 505 1.94 18.73 15.12
N HIS A 506 1.35 17.68 14.55
CA HIS A 506 0.03 17.72 13.90
C HIS A 506 -1.11 17.31 14.85
N ARG A 507 -0.87 17.30 16.18
CA ARG A 507 -1.85 16.88 17.20
C ARG A 507 -2.51 15.52 16.88
N TYR A 508 -1.73 14.60 16.33
CA TYR A 508 -2.20 13.27 15.93
C TYR A 508 -3.43 13.31 15.02
N ALA A 509 -3.48 14.26 14.09
CA ALA A 509 -4.55 14.34 13.10
C ALA A 509 -4.67 13.01 12.32
N PRO A 510 -5.88 12.44 12.19
CA PRO A 510 -6.14 11.15 11.53
C PRO A 510 -5.42 10.90 10.23
N MET A 511 -5.50 11.86 9.31
CA MET A 511 -4.88 11.78 7.99
C MET A 511 -3.35 11.79 8.07
N ALA A 512 -2.74 12.57 8.98
CA ALA A 512 -1.28 12.55 9.17
C ALA A 512 -0.81 11.16 9.60
N VAL A 513 -1.50 10.61 10.59
CA VAL A 513 -1.17 9.35 11.23
C VAL A 513 -1.29 8.21 10.21
N ALA A 514 -2.38 8.19 9.44
CA ALA A 514 -2.59 7.20 8.39
C ALA A 514 -1.54 7.29 7.27
N LEU A 515 -1.20 8.49 6.80
CA LEU A 515 -0.18 8.67 5.76
C LEU A 515 1.23 8.34 6.25
N THR A 516 1.57 8.76 7.48
CA THR A 516 2.86 8.39 8.10
C THR A 516 2.98 6.89 8.24
N GLY A 517 1.91 6.23 8.69
CA GLY A 517 1.86 4.78 8.83
C GLY A 517 2.00 4.04 7.50
N LEU A 518 1.33 4.51 6.44
CA LEU A 518 1.46 3.97 5.09
C LEU A 518 2.91 4.08 4.56
N VAL A 519 3.55 5.22 4.82
CA VAL A 519 4.94 5.49 4.41
C VAL A 519 5.93 4.59 5.16
N LEU A 520 5.78 4.48 6.48
CA LEU A 520 6.61 3.57 7.29
C LEU A 520 6.34 2.10 6.94
N GLY A 521 5.08 1.72 6.75
CA GLY A 521 4.68 0.35 6.42
C GLY A 521 5.29 -0.14 5.11
N THR A 522 5.23 0.68 4.06
CA THR A 522 5.88 0.36 2.78
C THR A 522 7.40 0.28 2.92
N LEU A 523 8.04 1.17 3.69
CA LEU A 523 9.47 1.06 4.01
C LEU A 523 9.81 -0.29 4.66
N TRP A 524 9.04 -0.71 5.67
CA TRP A 524 9.26 -1.98 6.36
C TRP A 524 9.03 -3.19 5.45
N THR A 525 8.01 -3.14 4.59
CA THR A 525 7.78 -4.19 3.58
C THR A 525 8.93 -4.28 2.60
N THR A 526 9.40 -3.16 2.06
CA THR A 526 10.51 -3.13 1.12
C THR A 526 11.81 -3.61 1.77
N LEU A 527 12.08 -3.22 3.01
CA LEU A 527 13.24 -3.70 3.75
C LEU A 527 13.14 -5.19 4.05
N SER A 528 11.94 -5.71 4.36
CA SER A 528 11.71 -7.15 4.53
C SER A 528 11.93 -7.93 3.24
N GLN A 529 11.49 -7.39 2.09
CA GLN A 529 11.71 -8.02 0.78
C GLN A 529 13.19 -8.07 0.42
N TRP A 530 13.93 -6.97 0.63
CA TRP A 530 15.39 -6.92 0.45
C TRP A 530 16.10 -8.00 1.26
N LEU A 531 15.72 -8.08 2.53
CA LEU A 531 16.25 -9.02 3.48
C LEU A 531 15.98 -10.48 3.08
N ILE A 532 14.81 -10.78 2.51
CA ILE A 532 14.49 -12.11 1.94
C ILE A 532 15.37 -12.45 0.75
N THR A 533 15.65 -11.49 -0.15
CA THR A 533 16.49 -11.77 -1.32
C THR A 533 17.95 -12.06 -0.96
N GLN A 534 18.40 -11.67 0.24
CA GLN A 534 19.73 -12.03 0.74
C GLN A 534 19.84 -13.48 1.23
N GLN A 535 18.71 -14.14 1.50
CA GLN A 535 18.70 -15.47 2.12
C GLN A 535 18.54 -16.55 1.05
N SER A 536 19.58 -17.38 0.87
CA SER A 536 19.60 -18.44 -0.14
C SER A 536 18.94 -19.75 0.29
N VAL A 537 18.86 -20.02 1.60
CA VAL A 537 18.60 -21.39 2.09
C VAL A 537 17.11 -21.68 2.35
N GLN A 538 16.26 -20.69 2.71
CA GLN A 538 14.81 -20.93 2.98
C GLN A 538 13.88 -19.71 2.73
N PRO A 539 13.79 -19.14 1.51
CA PRO A 539 12.89 -18.01 1.24
C PRO A 539 11.43 -18.28 1.61
N ALA A 540 10.96 -19.51 1.39
CA ALA A 540 9.58 -19.92 1.61
C ALA A 540 9.12 -19.78 3.08
N ARG A 541 9.99 -20.14 4.05
CA ARG A 541 9.69 -19.99 5.49
C ARG A 541 9.43 -18.53 5.87
N PHE A 542 10.14 -17.61 5.22
CA PHE A 542 10.02 -16.18 5.47
C PHE A 542 8.81 -15.55 4.76
N VAL A 543 8.48 -16.01 3.55
CA VAL A 543 7.27 -15.59 2.84
C VAL A 543 6.02 -15.97 3.64
N VAL A 544 5.96 -17.17 4.22
CA VAL A 544 4.85 -17.59 5.09
C VAL A 544 4.69 -16.64 6.30
N TRP A 545 5.79 -16.16 6.87
CA TRP A 545 5.73 -15.21 7.99
C TRP A 545 5.25 -13.82 7.56
N LEU A 546 5.67 -13.31 6.40
CA LEU A 546 5.24 -12.00 5.87
C LEU A 546 3.75 -11.92 5.55
N VAL A 547 3.11 -13.06 5.36
CA VAL A 547 1.72 -13.18 4.92
C VAL A 547 0.77 -13.41 6.08
N GLY A 548 1.30 -13.91 7.18
CA GLY A 548 0.51 -14.35 8.32
C GLY A 548 -0.21 -15.67 8.04
N GLY A 549 -0.28 -16.48 9.07
CA GLY A 549 -0.91 -17.78 9.02
C GLY A 549 -0.99 -18.37 10.41
N THR A 550 -2.04 -19.12 10.64
CA THR A 550 -2.34 -19.91 11.84
C THR A 550 -1.59 -21.24 11.87
N TYR A 551 -0.72 -21.48 10.87
CA TYR A 551 0.08 -22.69 10.75
C TYR A 551 1.02 -22.89 11.95
N GLY A 552 1.10 -24.13 12.44
CA GLY A 552 2.05 -24.53 13.47
C GLY A 552 1.79 -23.98 14.88
N ARG A 553 0.58 -23.47 15.17
CA ARG A 553 0.26 -22.93 16.49
C ARG A 553 -0.08 -24.01 17.51
N SER A 554 0.55 -23.90 18.67
CA SER A 554 0.44 -24.80 19.81
C SER A 554 -0.30 -24.14 20.98
N TRP A 555 -0.51 -24.91 22.05
CA TRP A 555 -1.08 -24.40 23.29
C TRP A 555 -0.23 -23.29 23.93
N GLY A 556 1.07 -23.24 23.63
CA GLY A 556 1.96 -22.17 24.08
C GLY A 556 1.53 -20.81 23.54
N GLU A 557 1.21 -20.69 22.25
CA GLU A 557 0.74 -19.43 21.66
C GLU A 557 -0.65 -19.04 22.15
N VAL A 558 -1.52 -20.02 22.45
CA VAL A 558 -2.81 -19.73 23.10
C VAL A 558 -2.58 -19.10 24.47
N ALA A 559 -1.69 -19.69 25.28
CA ALA A 559 -1.39 -19.20 26.61
C ALA A 559 -0.73 -17.81 26.60
N THR A 560 0.06 -17.47 25.57
CA THR A 560 0.63 -16.12 25.45
C THR A 560 -0.37 -15.09 24.94
N LEU A 561 -1.30 -15.46 24.06
CA LEU A 561 -2.36 -14.58 23.54
C LEU A 561 -3.46 -14.27 24.55
N LEU A 562 -3.84 -15.27 25.36
CA LEU A 562 -5.01 -15.19 26.23
C LEU A 562 -4.96 -13.99 27.20
N PRO A 563 -3.84 -13.68 27.89
CA PRO A 563 -3.74 -12.50 28.75
C PRO A 563 -3.97 -11.19 27.99
N TRP A 564 -3.50 -11.08 26.74
CA TRP A 564 -3.73 -9.89 25.92
C TRP A 564 -5.20 -9.72 25.56
N CYS A 565 -5.93 -10.80 25.27
CA CYS A 565 -7.38 -10.73 25.08
C CYS A 565 -8.12 -10.31 26.36
N LEU A 566 -7.75 -10.91 27.49
CA LEU A 566 -8.35 -10.62 28.79
C LEU A 566 -8.07 -9.20 29.27
N LEU A 567 -6.94 -8.59 28.88
CA LEU A 567 -6.59 -7.23 29.24
C LEU A 567 -7.11 -6.20 28.22
N ALA A 568 -6.94 -6.47 26.92
CA ALA A 568 -7.31 -5.52 25.87
C ALA A 568 -8.83 -5.34 25.81
N LEU A 569 -9.63 -6.41 25.73
CA LEU A 569 -11.09 -6.27 25.53
C LEU A 569 -11.78 -5.43 26.62
N PRO A 570 -11.47 -5.58 27.93
CA PRO A 570 -12.02 -4.70 28.95
C PRO A 570 -11.52 -3.26 28.84
N VAL A 571 -10.23 -3.03 28.63
CA VAL A 571 -9.67 -1.67 28.45
C VAL A 571 -10.33 -0.97 27.26
N LEU A 572 -10.55 -1.71 26.18
CA LEU A 572 -11.26 -1.25 25.00
C LEU A 572 -12.73 -0.90 25.29
N ALA A 573 -13.40 -1.70 26.12
CA ALA A 573 -14.77 -1.42 26.54
C ALA A 573 -14.87 -0.17 27.43
N LEU A 574 -13.85 0.12 28.23
CA LEU A 574 -13.75 1.37 29.02
C LEU A 574 -13.56 2.60 28.12
N LEU A 575 -12.83 2.45 27.01
CA LEU A 575 -12.62 3.51 26.01
C LEU A 575 -13.85 3.79 25.14
N ALA A 576 -14.87 2.94 25.16
CA ALA A 576 -16.07 3.10 24.34
C ALA A 576 -16.78 4.45 24.56
N ARG A 577 -16.98 4.85 25.83
CA ARG A 577 -17.67 6.12 26.16
C ARG A 577 -16.90 7.36 25.67
N PRO A 578 -15.58 7.50 25.93
CA PRO A 578 -14.78 8.57 25.34
C PRO A 578 -14.86 8.62 23.80
N LEU A 579 -14.94 7.47 23.13
CA LEU A 579 -15.03 7.39 21.68
C LEU A 579 -16.42 7.76 21.15
N ASP A 580 -17.49 7.40 21.87
CA ASP A 580 -18.84 7.88 21.58
C ASP A 580 -18.89 9.42 21.62
N LEU A 581 -18.27 10.05 22.62
CA LEU A 581 -18.18 11.51 22.70
C LEU A 581 -17.30 12.11 21.59
N LEU A 582 -16.16 11.49 21.28
CA LEU A 582 -15.28 11.92 20.19
C LEU A 582 -16.02 11.92 18.84
N SER A 583 -16.99 11.03 18.64
CA SER A 583 -17.75 10.93 17.39
C SER A 583 -18.56 12.20 17.06
N LEU A 584 -18.92 13.02 18.06
CA LEU A 584 -19.65 14.28 17.89
C LEU A 584 -18.85 15.37 17.16
N GLY A 585 -17.53 15.21 17.07
CA GLY A 585 -16.62 16.22 16.52
C GLY A 585 -15.56 16.62 17.54
N ASP A 586 -14.43 17.12 17.06
CA ASP A 586 -13.32 17.49 17.95
C ASP A 586 -13.72 18.66 18.86
N ASP A 587 -14.36 19.70 18.31
CA ASP A 587 -14.75 20.88 19.09
C ASP A 587 -15.82 20.56 20.13
N GLN A 588 -16.82 19.73 19.77
CA GLN A 588 -17.86 19.30 20.70
C GLN A 588 -17.32 18.40 21.80
N ALA A 589 -16.45 17.44 21.47
CA ALA A 589 -15.83 16.57 22.46
C ALA A 589 -14.94 17.36 23.43
N ALA A 590 -14.17 18.34 22.93
CA ALA A 590 -13.36 19.21 23.76
C ALA A 590 -14.22 20.07 24.72
N ALA A 591 -15.34 20.61 24.24
CA ALA A 591 -16.29 21.36 25.06
C ALA A 591 -16.93 20.52 26.17
N LEU A 592 -17.09 19.22 25.96
CA LEU A 592 -17.56 18.25 26.97
C LEU A 592 -16.44 17.78 27.93
N GLY A 593 -15.27 18.42 27.91
CA GLY A 593 -14.16 18.18 28.85
C GLY A 593 -13.21 17.06 28.46
N LEU A 594 -13.28 16.57 27.21
CA LEU A 594 -12.51 15.41 26.77
C LEU A 594 -11.09 15.81 26.34
N PRO A 595 -10.02 15.27 26.97
CA PRO A 595 -8.65 15.65 26.63
C PRO A 595 -8.18 14.94 25.35
N ILE A 596 -8.55 15.47 24.18
CA ILE A 596 -8.27 14.87 22.86
C ILE A 596 -6.77 14.60 22.65
N ALA A 597 -5.91 15.50 23.13
CA ALA A 597 -4.46 15.38 23.01
C ALA A 597 -3.87 14.16 23.73
N VAL A 598 -4.55 13.67 24.78
CA VAL A 598 -4.15 12.48 25.55
C VAL A 598 -4.92 11.25 25.06
N LEU A 599 -6.22 11.40 24.77
CA LEU A 599 -7.06 10.30 24.33
C LEU A 599 -6.54 9.69 23.02
N ARG A 600 -6.23 10.49 21.99
CA ARG A 600 -5.78 9.98 20.69
C ARG A 600 -4.54 9.09 20.79
N PRO A 601 -3.41 9.54 21.35
CA PRO A 601 -2.23 8.69 21.45
C PRO A 601 -2.50 7.46 22.34
N LEU A 602 -3.28 7.58 23.42
CA LEU A 602 -3.63 6.44 24.26
C LEU A 602 -4.43 5.37 23.50
N VAL A 603 -5.49 5.77 22.79
CA VAL A 603 -6.32 4.83 22.04
C VAL A 603 -5.52 4.23 20.86
N LEU A 604 -4.66 5.02 20.20
CA LEU A 604 -3.73 4.49 19.18
C LEU A 604 -2.80 3.44 19.80
N THR A 605 -2.22 3.70 20.96
CA THR A 605 -1.36 2.74 21.65
C THR A 605 -2.10 1.46 22.01
N VAL A 606 -3.30 1.55 22.59
CA VAL A 606 -4.08 0.35 22.97
C VAL A 606 -4.48 -0.46 21.73
N ALA A 607 -4.97 0.20 20.67
CA ALA A 607 -5.31 -0.44 19.40
C ALA A 607 -4.09 -1.18 18.84
N THR A 608 -2.96 -0.48 18.76
CA THR A 608 -1.74 -1.03 18.22
C THR A 608 -1.19 -2.18 19.05
N LEU A 609 -1.19 -2.12 20.38
CA LEU A 609 -0.74 -3.22 21.23
C LEU A 609 -1.61 -4.47 21.04
N ALA A 610 -2.94 -4.30 20.93
CA ALA A 610 -3.85 -5.40 20.63
C ALA A 610 -3.54 -6.03 19.25
N ALA A 611 -3.31 -5.21 18.22
CA ALA A 611 -2.91 -5.69 16.90
C ALA A 611 -1.54 -6.38 16.92
N CYS A 612 -0.53 -5.82 17.60
CA CYS A 612 0.78 -6.44 17.73
C CYS A 612 0.71 -7.79 18.45
N ALA A 613 -0.10 -7.94 19.50
CA ALA A 613 -0.28 -9.21 20.18
C ALA A 613 -0.87 -10.28 19.24
N ALA A 614 -1.84 -9.90 18.40
CA ALA A 614 -2.37 -10.79 17.36
C ALA A 614 -1.31 -11.14 16.30
N VAL A 615 -0.53 -10.16 15.85
CA VAL A 615 0.53 -10.36 14.84
C VAL A 615 1.69 -11.19 15.37
N ALA A 616 2.06 -11.01 16.64
CA ALA A 616 3.09 -11.81 17.30
C ALA A 616 2.73 -13.30 17.32
N ALA A 617 1.43 -13.61 17.39
CA ALA A 617 0.95 -14.97 17.44
C ALA A 617 0.50 -15.54 16.09
N VAL A 618 -0.03 -14.74 15.16
CA VAL A 618 -0.59 -15.21 13.87
C VAL A 618 0.11 -14.65 12.64
N GLY A 619 1.08 -13.75 12.82
CA GLY A 619 1.67 -12.97 11.75
C GLY A 619 0.70 -11.88 11.25
N PRO A 620 1.12 -11.10 10.23
CA PRO A 620 0.31 -10.01 9.69
C PRO A 620 -0.91 -10.54 8.95
N VAL A 621 -2.10 -10.46 9.57
CA VAL A 621 -3.37 -10.84 8.92
C VAL A 621 -4.15 -9.59 8.55
N SER A 622 -4.52 -9.49 7.26
CA SER A 622 -5.19 -8.30 6.73
C SER A 622 -6.72 -8.45 6.72
N PHE A 623 -7.43 -7.30 6.69
CA PHE A 623 -8.88 -7.12 6.49
C PHE A 623 -9.81 -7.52 7.63
N ILE A 624 -9.36 -8.28 8.63
CA ILE A 624 -10.21 -8.60 9.79
C ILE A 624 -10.61 -7.32 10.55
N GLY A 625 -9.64 -6.42 10.75
CA GLY A 625 -9.85 -5.12 11.39
C GLY A 625 -10.74 -4.16 10.58
N LEU A 626 -11.09 -4.51 9.33
CA LEU A 626 -11.97 -3.72 8.48
C LEU A 626 -13.35 -4.36 8.35
N MET A 627 -13.40 -5.66 8.03
CA MET A 627 -14.63 -6.41 7.80
C MET A 627 -15.44 -6.58 9.08
N ALA A 628 -14.81 -6.98 10.18
CA ALA A 628 -15.54 -7.32 11.40
C ALA A 628 -16.23 -6.11 12.05
N PRO A 629 -15.61 -4.91 12.15
CA PRO A 629 -16.32 -3.70 12.59
C PRO A 629 -17.49 -3.31 11.71
N HIS A 630 -17.43 -3.59 10.41
CA HIS A 630 -18.53 -3.33 9.49
C HIS A 630 -19.66 -4.35 9.63
N LEU A 631 -19.35 -5.64 9.75
CA LEU A 631 -20.33 -6.68 10.06
C LEU A 631 -21.04 -6.40 11.40
N ALA A 632 -20.32 -5.90 12.39
CA ALA A 632 -20.90 -5.48 13.65
C ALA A 632 -21.96 -4.37 13.47
N LEU A 633 -21.69 -3.37 12.63
CA LEU A 633 -22.69 -2.34 12.30
C LEU A 633 -23.90 -2.96 11.59
N MET A 634 -23.66 -3.87 10.63
CA MET A 634 -24.74 -4.57 9.93
C MET A 634 -25.59 -5.44 10.86
N LEU A 635 -25.02 -5.96 11.95
CA LEU A 635 -25.74 -6.74 12.96
C LEU A 635 -26.47 -5.86 14.00
N GLY A 636 -26.46 -4.52 13.82
CA GLY A 636 -27.20 -3.59 14.66
C GLY A 636 -26.42 -2.92 15.78
N ALA A 637 -25.08 -3.04 15.81
CA ALA A 637 -24.28 -2.32 16.80
C ALA A 637 -24.39 -0.80 16.59
N ARG A 638 -24.91 -0.08 17.60
CA ARG A 638 -25.07 1.38 17.56
C ARG A 638 -24.07 2.13 18.45
N THR A 639 -23.76 1.58 19.61
CA THR A 639 -22.79 2.17 20.56
C THR A 639 -21.39 1.59 20.32
N HIS A 640 -20.33 2.35 20.60
CA HIS A 640 -18.95 1.82 20.48
C HIS A 640 -18.75 0.55 21.32
N ARG A 641 -19.38 0.46 22.50
CA ARG A 641 -19.30 -0.71 23.36
C ARG A 641 -19.91 -1.95 22.68
N SER A 642 -21.14 -1.83 22.15
CA SER A 642 -21.76 -2.93 21.39
C SER A 642 -20.96 -3.29 20.15
N ARG A 643 -20.43 -2.29 19.45
CA ARG A 643 -19.63 -2.48 18.23
C ARG A 643 -18.35 -3.22 18.52
N LEU A 644 -17.68 -2.92 19.63
CA LEU A 644 -16.46 -3.60 20.06
C LEU A 644 -16.68 -5.09 20.27
N TRP A 645 -17.64 -5.47 21.13
CA TRP A 645 -17.90 -6.89 21.44
C TRP A 645 -18.35 -7.66 20.22
N LEU A 646 -19.22 -7.07 19.40
CA LEU A 646 -19.74 -7.72 18.21
C LEU A 646 -18.66 -7.85 17.13
N ALA A 647 -17.84 -6.82 16.94
CA ALA A 647 -16.71 -6.87 16.02
C ALA A 647 -15.69 -7.91 16.48
N ALA A 648 -15.35 -7.96 17.77
CA ALA A 648 -14.44 -8.97 18.31
C ALA A 648 -14.96 -10.39 18.04
N ALA A 649 -16.24 -10.66 18.29
CA ALA A 649 -16.86 -11.94 17.99
C ALA A 649 -16.86 -12.25 16.47
N CYS A 650 -17.26 -11.30 15.62
CA CYS A 650 -17.22 -11.47 14.17
C CYS A 650 -15.80 -11.71 13.66
N GLY A 651 -14.80 -11.00 14.19
CA GLY A 651 -13.40 -11.15 13.82
C GLY A 651 -12.83 -12.51 14.20
N ALA A 652 -13.15 -12.99 15.40
CA ALA A 652 -12.89 -14.34 15.86
C ALA A 652 -13.43 -15.39 14.87
N LEU A 653 -14.72 -15.30 14.54
CA LEU A 653 -15.37 -16.24 13.62
C LEU A 653 -14.79 -16.16 12.20
N LEU A 654 -14.53 -14.95 11.69
CA LEU A 654 -13.95 -14.76 10.35
C LEU A 654 -12.57 -15.39 10.22
N LEU A 655 -11.69 -15.21 11.21
CA LEU A 655 -10.34 -15.80 11.14
C LEU A 655 -10.37 -17.31 11.32
N VAL A 656 -11.25 -17.83 12.19
CA VAL A 656 -11.46 -19.29 12.30
C VAL A 656 -11.99 -19.86 10.98
N LEU A 657 -12.98 -19.23 10.36
CA LEU A 657 -13.51 -19.65 9.04
C LEU A 657 -12.41 -19.63 7.98
N ALA A 658 -11.60 -18.57 7.95
CA ALA A 658 -10.48 -18.46 7.02
C ALA A 658 -9.44 -19.56 7.28
N ASP A 659 -9.14 -19.89 8.54
CA ASP A 659 -8.22 -20.97 8.89
C ASP A 659 -8.74 -22.36 8.50
N VAL A 660 -10.03 -22.63 8.69
CA VAL A 660 -10.65 -23.90 8.27
C VAL A 660 -10.63 -24.02 6.75
N ALA A 661 -11.05 -22.97 6.02
CA ALA A 661 -11.04 -22.96 4.57
C ALA A 661 -9.61 -23.06 3.99
N ALA A 662 -8.64 -22.38 4.61
CA ALA A 662 -7.23 -22.44 4.25
C ALA A 662 -6.65 -23.87 4.31
N ARG A 663 -7.12 -24.68 5.26
CA ARG A 663 -6.70 -26.08 5.44
C ARG A 663 -7.44 -27.07 4.55
N THR A 664 -8.65 -26.76 4.10
CA THR A 664 -9.52 -27.72 3.39
C THR A 664 -9.59 -27.50 1.88
N LEU A 665 -9.50 -26.26 1.39
CA LEU A 665 -9.74 -25.95 -0.03
C LEU A 665 -8.73 -26.57 -1.00
N LEU A 666 -7.46 -26.67 -0.62
CA LEU A 666 -6.37 -27.19 -1.47
C LEU A 666 -5.58 -28.33 -0.80
N ALA A 667 -6.19 -29.03 0.16
CA ALA A 667 -5.57 -30.14 0.86
C ALA A 667 -4.95 -31.15 -0.14
N PRO A 668 -3.69 -31.62 0.08
CA PRO A 668 -2.89 -31.49 1.30
C PRO A 668 -2.04 -30.20 1.40
N ARG A 669 -2.06 -29.30 0.41
CA ARG A 669 -1.35 -28.01 0.49
C ARG A 669 -2.20 -26.98 1.22
N GLU A 670 -1.62 -26.31 2.20
CA GLU A 670 -2.33 -25.29 2.96
C GLU A 670 -2.09 -23.89 2.37
N ILE A 671 -3.16 -23.10 2.29
CA ILE A 671 -3.06 -21.68 1.95
C ILE A 671 -2.79 -20.91 3.26
N PRO A 672 -1.91 -19.90 3.30
CA PRO A 672 -1.79 -19.07 4.50
C PRO A 672 -3.10 -18.31 4.75
N ALA A 673 -3.63 -18.39 5.98
CA ALA A 673 -4.91 -17.79 6.34
C ALA A 673 -4.98 -16.28 6.05
N GLY A 674 -3.86 -15.55 6.18
CA GLY A 674 -3.80 -14.11 5.86
C GLY A 674 -3.99 -13.78 4.38
N VAL A 675 -3.57 -14.67 3.47
CA VAL A 675 -3.91 -14.54 2.04
C VAL A 675 -5.41 -14.67 1.86
N LEU A 676 -6.00 -15.70 2.48
CA LEU A 676 -7.41 -16.00 2.28
C LEU A 676 -8.32 -14.88 2.83
N THR A 677 -7.98 -14.32 3.99
CA THR A 677 -8.72 -13.15 4.51
C THR A 677 -8.61 -11.94 3.58
N ALA A 678 -7.46 -11.71 2.95
CA ALA A 678 -7.29 -10.63 1.97
C ALA A 678 -8.06 -10.89 0.66
N MET A 679 -8.03 -12.12 0.14
CA MET A 679 -8.76 -12.52 -1.06
C MET A 679 -10.28 -12.46 -0.90
N ILE A 680 -10.80 -12.66 0.32
CA ILE A 680 -12.24 -12.52 0.62
C ILE A 680 -12.59 -11.07 0.97
N GLY A 681 -11.77 -10.44 1.82
CA GLY A 681 -12.05 -9.13 2.39
C GLY A 681 -11.93 -7.98 1.41
N ALA A 682 -10.96 -8.03 0.48
CA ALA A 682 -10.80 -6.96 -0.49
C ALA A 682 -11.97 -6.89 -1.49
N PRO A 683 -12.42 -7.99 -2.14
CA PRO A 683 -13.62 -7.96 -2.98
C PRO A 683 -14.86 -7.53 -2.21
N TYR A 684 -15.05 -8.02 -0.98
CA TYR A 684 -16.16 -7.61 -0.12
C TYR A 684 -16.22 -6.08 0.06
N LEU A 685 -15.09 -5.48 0.42
CA LEU A 685 -15.00 -4.05 0.67
C LEU A 685 -15.09 -3.22 -0.62
N LEU A 686 -14.52 -3.69 -1.72
CA LEU A 686 -14.68 -3.08 -3.04
C LEU A 686 -16.15 -3.09 -3.49
N ILE A 687 -16.87 -4.21 -3.33
CA ILE A 687 -18.30 -4.32 -3.65
C ILE A 687 -19.13 -3.33 -2.83
N LEU A 688 -18.84 -3.20 -1.53
CA LEU A 688 -19.51 -2.23 -0.67
C LEU A 688 -19.28 -0.79 -1.13
N LEU A 689 -18.04 -0.46 -1.48
CA LEU A 689 -17.68 0.85 -2.02
C LEU A 689 -18.39 1.15 -3.35
N ILE A 690 -18.45 0.17 -4.27
CA ILE A 690 -19.21 0.27 -5.53
C ILE A 690 -20.70 0.50 -5.24
N ALA A 691 -21.28 -0.27 -4.32
CA ALA A 691 -22.70 -0.18 -3.97
C ALA A 691 -23.06 1.19 -3.40
N GLN A 692 -22.19 1.76 -2.55
CA GLN A 692 -22.34 3.11 -2.00
C GLN A 692 -22.25 4.19 -3.08
N ALA A 693 -21.23 4.13 -3.95
CA ALA A 693 -21.05 5.09 -5.04
C ALA A 693 -22.28 5.11 -5.98
N ARG A 694 -22.90 3.94 -6.22
CA ARG A 694 -24.14 3.83 -7.01
C ARG A 694 -25.35 4.46 -6.31
N ARG A 695 -25.46 4.34 -4.99
CA ARG A 695 -26.55 4.94 -4.20
C ARG A 695 -26.45 6.47 -4.16
N GLU A 696 -25.27 7.02 -3.94
CA GLU A 696 -25.02 8.47 -3.97
C GLU A 696 -25.44 9.08 -5.31
N LYS A 697 -25.09 8.43 -6.42
CA LYS A 697 -25.53 8.85 -7.76
C LYS A 697 -27.05 8.80 -7.98
N ARG A 698 -27.76 7.89 -7.30
CA ARG A 698 -29.22 7.75 -7.41
C ARG A 698 -29.97 8.73 -6.52
N GLY A 699 -29.42 9.10 -5.36
CA GLY A 699 -30.05 10.07 -4.44
C GLY A 699 -29.77 11.53 -4.77
N GLY A 700 -28.82 11.80 -5.68
CA GLY A 700 -28.55 13.14 -6.23
C GLY A 700 -29.21 13.41 -7.59
N ARG A 701 -29.99 12.46 -8.12
CA ARG A 701 -30.95 12.65 -9.22
C ARG A 701 -32.32 12.75 -8.61
#